data_AF-A0A4R3EWC9-F1
#
_entry.id   AF-A0A4R3EWC9-F1
#
_cell.length_a   1.000
_cell.length_b   1.000
_cell.length_c   1.000
_cell.angle_alpha   90.00
_cell.angle_beta   90.00
_cell.angle_gamma   90.00
#
_symmetry.space_group_name_H-M   'P 1'
#
loop_
_entity.id
_entity.type
_entity.pdbx_description
1 polymer ?
#
loop_
_entity_poly.entity_id
_entity_poly.type
_entity_poly.pdbx_seq_one_letter_code
_entity_poly.pdbx_strand_id
1 'polypeptide(L)'
;MADDFKDFDELPKRGDNHEIEEKAEAAFQSRVTESGRFVLQRSDRKDYGTDCQIEIVNQDQASNVRVHVQLKGTERALNADGSLSIEVSRSNFNYLLMQPHSFYAAYHVPTGSLRICHAEHVAQQYEHAGKHWSQQRSLTVTFTDELTHERLCRLADLAASAARTGRNHRLKQIRTLPEEVASQLRRSVANVHVPADEIEAGRLLANLYESNADEIISAAFDQFAAVLGADSDALGWAFMAEVNLGMTGSDASPDRIHEAIRYFSERVDQGRYIDGTLRYTIGNGFSALGQEAEAKEHYEAALADPAVAQDPALASQVHKNLGSSFERLGSEDLAVEHYREALRLNSNLPEAHNALAHYHLRRGEWVDALDHFDEAVFTDAHLSKAAAVEGWKANVLFNNGEGAAAFRQINSLLPQASDEAWIWPFSARLVAAFGRSSPEHARQAQSFWRRYLAAFPDNPHGTRELLLATLFLQSEGIDIGRTYADFQEEFNRRINQVAEPDEVAFLWDRLGHWAQDQSDWVEAERCFRKAYDLAGAHYGYCLGTALIALGRHEESLPIMREQAEHIQGDAMSWFQYGVSNAELGHSATAIEAYEKALALDPDYDHAMFNLGGVYWNRRDVGAAIEIWERAIDRFPDHELTHKLRHDLPQFFPAPAELEPEGK
;
A
#
# COMPACT_ATOMS: atom_id res chain seq x y z
N MET A 1 -43.14 25.55 -93.01
CA MET A 1 -42.10 26.59 -93.09
C MET A 1 -41.91 27.08 -91.68
N ALA A 2 -40.97 26.50 -90.92
CA ALA A 2 -39.53 26.80 -90.96
C ALA A 2 -39.31 28.28 -90.57
N ASP A 3 -38.48 28.68 -89.62
CA ASP A 3 -37.38 28.07 -88.86
C ASP A 3 -37.22 28.99 -87.63
N ASP A 4 -36.89 28.44 -86.46
CA ASP A 4 -35.82 29.03 -85.65
C ASP A 4 -35.30 27.99 -84.66
N PHE A 5 -34.36 27.18 -85.16
CA PHE A 5 -33.43 26.43 -84.33
C PHE A 5 -32.55 27.43 -83.58
N LYS A 6 -32.70 27.51 -82.25
CA LYS A 6 -31.63 27.99 -81.36
C LYS A 6 -31.24 26.86 -80.43
N ASP A 7 -29.97 26.50 -80.58
CA ASP A 7 -29.20 25.44 -79.95
C ASP A 7 -29.64 25.01 -78.54
N PHE A 8 -29.98 23.72 -78.47
CA PHE A 8 -29.95 22.91 -77.26
C PHE A 8 -28.49 22.54 -76.95
N ASP A 9 -27.62 23.49 -76.60
CA ASP A 9 -26.22 23.17 -76.28
C ASP A 9 -25.53 24.17 -75.34
N GLU A 10 -26.13 24.49 -74.20
CA GLU A 10 -25.40 25.06 -73.06
C GLU A 10 -25.85 24.42 -71.73
N LEU A 11 -25.56 23.12 -71.59
CA LEU A 11 -25.37 22.54 -70.26
C LEU A 11 -24.04 23.09 -69.69
N PRO A 12 -23.94 23.37 -68.37
CA PRO A 12 -22.71 23.89 -67.78
C PRO A 12 -21.55 22.94 -68.04
N LYS A 13 -20.47 23.46 -68.63
CA LYS A 13 -19.28 22.69 -69.03
C LYS A 13 -18.63 22.02 -67.81
N ARG A 14 -18.82 20.70 -67.72
CA ARG A 14 -18.05 19.74 -66.90
C ARG A 14 -16.68 19.52 -67.55
N GLY A 15 -15.67 20.33 -67.22
CA GLY A 15 -14.33 20.23 -67.84
C GLY A 15 -13.19 20.22 -66.82
N ASP A 16 -12.71 21.40 -66.44
CA ASP A 16 -11.36 21.54 -65.87
C ASP A 16 -11.24 21.10 -64.39
N ASN A 17 -12.24 21.41 -63.55
CA ASN A 17 -12.23 20.97 -62.15
C ASN A 17 -12.29 19.45 -62.01
N HIS A 18 -12.89 18.74 -62.96
CA HIS A 18 -13.00 17.28 -62.91
C HIS A 18 -11.67 16.60 -63.23
N GLU A 19 -10.92 17.13 -64.20
CA GLU A 19 -9.58 16.65 -64.56
C GLU A 19 -8.56 16.90 -63.44
N ILE A 20 -8.64 18.06 -62.77
CA ILE A 20 -7.78 18.40 -61.64
C ILE A 20 -8.04 17.45 -60.46
N GLU A 21 -9.30 17.18 -60.13
CA GLU A 21 -9.67 16.23 -59.07
C GLU A 21 -9.28 14.79 -59.42
N GLU A 22 -9.38 14.36 -60.68
CA GLU A 22 -8.92 13.05 -61.12
C GLU A 22 -7.41 12.88 -60.98
N LYS A 23 -6.62 13.91 -61.37
CA LYS A 23 -5.17 13.92 -61.17
C LYS A 23 -4.81 13.90 -59.68
N ALA A 24 -5.53 14.66 -58.86
CA ALA A 24 -5.33 14.67 -57.41
C ALA A 24 -5.58 13.29 -56.81
N GLU A 25 -6.70 12.65 -57.16
CA GLU A 25 -7.09 11.33 -56.67
C GLU A 25 -6.08 10.25 -57.09
N ALA A 26 -5.65 10.25 -58.35
CA ALA A 26 -4.63 9.33 -58.84
C ALA A 26 -3.29 9.51 -58.14
N ALA A 27 -2.84 10.76 -57.96
CA ALA A 27 -1.61 11.05 -57.23
C ALA A 27 -1.70 10.61 -55.77
N PHE A 28 -2.82 10.90 -55.10
CA PHE A 28 -3.03 10.55 -53.70
C PHE A 28 -3.10 9.02 -53.52
N GLN A 29 -3.82 8.32 -54.40
CA GLN A 29 -3.89 6.86 -54.39
C GLN A 29 -2.50 6.24 -54.61
N SER A 30 -1.71 6.76 -55.56
CA SER A 30 -0.33 6.28 -55.77
C SER A 30 0.51 6.43 -54.51
N ARG A 31 0.49 7.63 -53.88
CA ARG A 31 1.24 7.90 -52.64
C ARG A 31 0.80 7.03 -51.47
N VAL A 32 -0.50 6.77 -51.33
CA VAL A 32 -1.07 5.86 -50.33
C VAL A 32 -0.62 4.42 -50.58
N THR A 33 -0.68 3.93 -51.82
CA THR A 33 -0.25 2.57 -52.18
C THR A 33 1.26 2.39 -52.01
N GLU A 34 2.06 3.37 -52.43
CA GLU A 34 3.51 3.40 -52.24
C GLU A 34 3.92 3.36 -50.76
N SER A 35 3.07 3.88 -49.85
CA SER A 35 3.34 3.76 -48.42
C SER A 35 3.31 2.31 -47.93
N GLY A 36 2.46 1.46 -48.50
CA GLY A 36 2.17 0.13 -47.97
C GLY A 36 1.52 0.11 -46.58
N ARG A 37 1.22 1.29 -46.00
CA ARG A 37 0.66 1.45 -44.64
C ARG A 37 -0.84 1.70 -44.64
N PHE A 38 -1.41 2.07 -45.79
CA PHE A 38 -2.82 2.41 -45.93
C PHE A 38 -3.43 1.79 -47.19
N VAL A 39 -4.72 1.47 -47.14
CA VAL A 39 -5.56 1.23 -48.32
C VAL A 39 -6.64 2.30 -48.43
N LEU A 40 -6.98 2.70 -49.65
CA LEU A 40 -8.13 3.56 -49.91
C LEU A 40 -9.42 2.71 -49.84
N GLN A 41 -10.30 3.00 -48.88
CA GLN A 41 -11.56 2.28 -48.66
C GLN A 41 -12.74 2.91 -49.41
N ARG A 42 -12.80 4.25 -49.40
CA ARG A 42 -13.88 5.01 -50.02
C ARG A 42 -13.32 6.31 -50.57
N SER A 43 -13.84 6.70 -51.74
CA SER A 43 -13.67 8.01 -52.34
C SER A 43 -15.05 8.50 -52.79
N ASP A 44 -15.41 9.73 -52.43
CA ASP A 44 -16.68 10.35 -52.81
C ASP A 44 -16.40 11.76 -53.33
N ARG A 45 -16.51 11.92 -54.65
CA ARG A 45 -16.21 13.17 -55.34
C ARG A 45 -17.37 14.16 -55.16
N LYS A 46 -17.06 15.37 -54.70
CA LYS A 46 -18.00 16.47 -54.46
C LYS A 46 -17.59 17.71 -55.25
N ASP A 47 -18.51 18.67 -55.37
CA ASP A 47 -18.25 19.95 -56.04
C ASP A 47 -17.17 20.79 -55.35
N TYR A 48 -16.82 20.44 -54.11
CA TYR A 48 -15.81 21.11 -53.30
C TYR A 48 -14.53 20.29 -53.13
N GLY A 49 -14.34 19.17 -53.83
CA GLY A 49 -13.18 18.28 -53.68
C GLY A 49 -13.58 16.84 -53.44
N THR A 50 -12.62 15.99 -53.08
CA THR A 50 -12.83 14.55 -52.93
C THR A 50 -12.70 14.11 -51.48
N ASP A 51 -13.77 13.52 -50.92
CA ASP A 51 -13.74 12.98 -49.56
C ASP A 51 -13.24 11.53 -49.60
N CYS A 52 -12.07 11.29 -49.03
CA CYS A 52 -11.40 10.00 -49.00
C CYS A 52 -11.41 9.40 -47.59
N GLN A 53 -11.50 8.08 -47.51
CA GLN A 53 -11.24 7.31 -46.29
C GLN A 53 -10.12 6.31 -46.57
N ILE A 54 -9.03 6.45 -45.82
CA ILE A 54 -7.92 5.50 -45.86
C ILE A 54 -7.92 4.66 -44.58
N GLU A 55 -7.60 3.39 -44.71
CA GLU A 55 -7.57 2.44 -43.60
C GLU A 55 -6.17 1.87 -43.42
N ILE A 56 -5.69 1.84 -42.18
CA ILE A 56 -4.35 1.37 -41.84
C ILE A 56 -4.24 -0.14 -42.07
N VAL A 57 -3.12 -0.55 -42.65
CA VAL A 57 -2.75 -1.95 -42.91
C VAL A 57 -1.67 -2.38 -41.93
N ASN A 58 -1.90 -3.49 -41.25
CA ASN A 58 -0.92 -4.16 -40.40
C ASN A 58 -0.73 -5.60 -40.89
N GLN A 59 0.50 -6.00 -41.20
CA GLN A 59 0.83 -7.36 -41.70
C GLN A 59 -0.09 -7.80 -42.85
N ASP A 60 -0.28 -6.92 -43.84
CA ASP A 60 -1.14 -7.12 -45.01
C ASP A 60 -2.65 -7.27 -44.71
N GLN A 61 -3.09 -6.96 -43.49
CA GLN A 61 -4.49 -6.96 -43.09
C GLN A 61 -5.00 -5.57 -42.69
N ALA A 62 -6.23 -5.25 -43.11
CA ALA A 62 -6.89 -4.01 -42.75
C ALA A 62 -7.28 -3.98 -41.26
N SER A 63 -6.95 -2.89 -40.56
CA SER A 63 -7.00 -2.81 -39.09
C SER A 63 -8.33 -2.26 -38.53
N ASN A 64 -9.27 -1.85 -39.37
CA ASN A 64 -10.45 -1.04 -39.04
C ASN A 64 -10.15 0.34 -38.42
N VAL A 65 -8.88 0.77 -38.41
CA VAL A 65 -8.50 2.14 -38.02
C VAL A 65 -8.47 3.01 -39.26
N ARG A 66 -9.36 3.99 -39.32
CA ARG A 66 -9.58 4.83 -40.50
C ARG A 66 -9.18 6.28 -40.25
N VAL A 67 -8.55 6.88 -41.25
CA VAL A 67 -8.22 8.30 -41.29
C VAL A 67 -9.02 8.92 -42.43
N HIS A 68 -9.65 10.05 -42.15
CA HIS A 68 -10.44 10.79 -43.14
C HIS A 68 -9.54 11.84 -43.79
N VAL A 69 -9.67 11.95 -45.11
CA VAL A 69 -8.88 12.88 -45.91
C VAL A 69 -9.79 13.69 -46.80
N GLN A 70 -9.67 15.01 -46.73
CA GLN A 70 -10.30 15.88 -47.72
C GLN A 70 -9.23 16.28 -48.75
N LEU A 71 -9.36 15.71 -49.94
CA LEU A 71 -8.46 15.94 -51.07
C LEU A 71 -8.94 17.13 -51.91
N LYS A 72 -7.98 17.95 -52.32
CA LYS A 72 -8.18 19.14 -53.17
C LYS A 72 -7.16 19.11 -54.30
N GLY A 73 -7.51 19.62 -55.47
CA GLY A 73 -6.54 19.98 -56.50
C GLY A 73 -6.53 21.48 -56.78
N THR A 74 -5.37 22.02 -57.15
CA THR A 74 -5.27 23.44 -57.53
C THR A 74 -4.15 23.72 -58.53
N GLU A 75 -4.40 24.67 -59.43
CA GLU A 75 -3.44 25.22 -60.40
C GLU A 75 -2.85 26.56 -59.95
N ARG A 76 -3.25 27.08 -58.78
CA ARG A 76 -2.73 28.34 -58.24
C ARG A 76 -1.24 28.22 -57.98
N ALA A 77 -0.50 29.28 -58.28
CA ALA A 77 0.91 29.38 -57.94
C ALA A 77 1.11 29.33 -56.42
N LEU A 78 2.26 28.80 -56.00
CA LEU A 78 2.69 28.83 -54.60
C LEU A 78 2.87 30.28 -54.12
N ASN A 79 2.66 30.49 -52.83
CA ASN A 79 2.95 31.74 -52.14
C ASN A 79 4.48 32.01 -52.16
N ALA A 80 4.88 33.24 -51.83
CA ALA A 80 6.29 33.65 -51.84
C ALA A 80 7.17 32.86 -50.86
N ASP A 81 6.58 32.32 -49.79
CA ASP A 81 7.21 31.43 -48.81
C ASP A 81 7.19 29.96 -49.22
N GLY A 82 6.67 29.65 -50.42
CA GLY A 82 6.55 28.30 -50.95
C GLY A 82 5.34 27.54 -50.41
N SER A 83 4.46 28.13 -49.60
CA SER A 83 3.22 27.51 -49.11
C SER A 83 2.10 27.53 -50.16
N LEU A 84 1.05 26.73 -49.94
CA LEU A 84 -0.15 26.72 -50.77
C LEU A 84 -1.38 27.08 -49.94
N SER A 85 -2.27 27.94 -50.42
CA SER A 85 -3.48 28.34 -49.68
C SER A 85 -4.76 27.99 -50.45
N ILE A 86 -5.63 27.19 -49.84
CA ILE A 86 -6.91 26.74 -50.44
C ILE A 86 -8.06 27.09 -49.49
N GLU A 87 -9.14 27.64 -50.06
CA GLU A 87 -10.37 27.91 -49.32
C GLU A 87 -11.20 26.62 -49.16
N VAL A 88 -11.62 26.33 -47.93
CA VAL A 88 -12.43 25.16 -47.58
C VAL A 88 -13.70 25.59 -46.85
N SER A 89 -14.78 24.81 -47.00
CA SER A 89 -16.01 25.07 -46.24
C SER A 89 -15.77 24.75 -44.76
N ARG A 90 -16.35 25.55 -43.87
CA ARG A 90 -16.25 25.29 -42.42
C ARG A 90 -16.97 24.01 -42.02
N SER A 91 -18.05 23.64 -42.69
CA SER A 91 -18.75 22.38 -42.42
C SER A 91 -17.85 21.17 -42.66
N ASN A 92 -17.04 21.21 -43.74
CA ASN A 92 -16.08 20.15 -44.03
C ASN A 92 -14.95 20.12 -43.00
N PHE A 93 -14.48 21.30 -42.58
CA PHE A 93 -13.51 21.41 -41.50
C PHE A 93 -14.01 20.79 -40.20
N ASN A 94 -15.22 21.13 -39.77
CA ASN A 94 -15.83 20.54 -38.59
C ASN A 94 -15.96 19.01 -38.73
N TYR A 95 -16.35 18.52 -39.91
CA TYR A 95 -16.43 17.08 -40.15
C TYR A 95 -15.07 16.40 -39.97
N LEU A 96 -14.01 16.96 -40.55
CA LEU A 96 -12.66 16.43 -40.49
C LEU A 96 -12.08 16.51 -39.07
N LEU A 97 -12.34 17.60 -38.35
CA LEU A 97 -11.89 17.81 -36.97
C LEU A 97 -12.52 16.81 -35.98
N MET A 98 -13.73 16.31 -36.27
CA MET A 98 -14.38 15.28 -35.46
C MET A 98 -13.80 13.87 -35.69
N GLN A 99 -12.91 13.70 -36.66
CA GLN A 99 -12.26 12.43 -36.98
C GLN A 99 -10.79 12.46 -36.55
N PRO A 100 -10.33 11.53 -35.69
CA PRO A 100 -8.95 11.53 -35.20
C PRO A 100 -7.92 11.51 -36.33
N HIS A 101 -6.83 12.27 -36.15
CA HIS A 101 -5.66 12.31 -37.05
C HIS A 101 -5.97 12.64 -38.52
N SER A 102 -7.16 13.19 -38.79
CA SER A 102 -7.63 13.46 -40.14
C SER A 102 -7.06 14.75 -40.71
N PHE A 103 -6.90 14.82 -42.03
CA PHE A 103 -6.09 15.87 -42.67
C PHE A 103 -6.59 16.26 -44.06
N TYR A 104 -6.19 17.45 -44.49
CA TYR A 104 -6.36 17.91 -45.85
C TYR A 104 -5.17 17.49 -46.69
N ALA A 105 -5.43 17.01 -47.89
CA ALA A 105 -4.42 16.79 -48.92
C ALA A 105 -4.66 17.74 -50.09
N ALA A 106 -3.61 18.37 -50.59
CA ALA A 106 -3.68 19.28 -51.73
C ALA A 106 -2.71 18.86 -52.84
N TYR A 107 -3.23 18.54 -54.01
CA TYR A 107 -2.44 18.29 -55.21
C TYR A 107 -2.18 19.61 -55.94
N HIS A 108 -0.91 19.98 -56.06
CA HIS A 108 -0.47 21.17 -56.79
C HIS A 108 -0.10 20.76 -58.22
N VAL A 109 -0.97 21.08 -59.16
CA VAL A 109 -0.87 20.66 -60.57
C VAL A 109 0.46 21.06 -61.22
N PRO A 110 1.00 22.28 -61.04
CA PRO A 110 2.23 22.70 -61.70
C PRO A 110 3.48 21.90 -61.30
N THR A 111 3.55 21.38 -60.07
CA THR A 111 4.71 20.63 -59.56
C THR A 111 4.46 19.13 -59.47
N GLY A 112 3.20 18.69 -59.52
CA GLY A 112 2.81 17.30 -59.24
C GLY A 112 2.96 16.89 -57.77
N SER A 113 3.22 17.84 -56.86
CA SER A 113 3.41 17.55 -55.44
C SER A 113 2.08 17.42 -54.70
N LEU A 114 2.00 16.47 -53.77
CA LEU A 114 0.96 16.40 -52.76
C LEU A 114 1.42 17.07 -51.47
N ARG A 115 0.57 17.93 -50.93
CA ARG A 115 0.82 18.63 -49.67
C ARG A 115 -0.22 18.25 -48.62
N ILE A 116 0.15 18.36 -47.35
CA ILE A 116 -0.67 17.96 -46.21
C ILE A 116 -0.86 19.13 -45.24
N CYS A 117 -2.06 19.21 -44.65
CA CYS A 117 -2.34 20.06 -43.50
C CYS A 117 -3.31 19.33 -42.57
N HIS A 118 -2.91 19.06 -41.32
CA HIS A 118 -3.77 18.38 -40.35
C HIS A 118 -4.93 19.28 -39.93
N ALA A 119 -6.12 18.68 -39.71
CA ALA A 119 -7.29 19.44 -39.28
C ALA A 119 -7.03 20.20 -37.96
N GLU A 120 -6.27 19.62 -37.04
CA GLU A 120 -5.92 20.26 -35.78
C GLU A 120 -5.04 21.48 -35.97
N HIS A 121 -4.09 21.44 -36.91
CA HIS A 121 -3.24 22.59 -37.22
C HIS A 121 -4.07 23.75 -37.78
N VAL A 122 -5.07 23.45 -38.61
CA VAL A 122 -6.05 24.45 -39.04
C VAL A 122 -6.83 25.01 -37.83
N ALA A 123 -7.23 24.17 -36.86
CA ALA A 123 -7.91 24.65 -35.65
C ALA A 123 -7.04 25.64 -34.87
N GLN A 124 -5.77 25.29 -34.62
CA GLN A 124 -4.80 26.11 -33.87
C GLN A 124 -4.53 27.45 -34.57
N GLN A 125 -4.37 27.46 -35.89
CA GLN A 125 -4.18 28.69 -36.68
C GLN A 125 -5.31 29.70 -36.43
N TYR A 126 -6.54 29.21 -36.28
CA TYR A 126 -7.72 30.06 -36.08
C TYR A 126 -8.06 30.29 -34.59
N GLU A 127 -7.55 29.49 -33.66
CA GLU A 127 -7.74 29.68 -32.22
C GLU A 127 -7.17 31.03 -31.75
N HIS A 128 -6.03 31.44 -32.31
CA HIS A 128 -5.42 32.74 -32.06
C HIS A 128 -6.06 33.92 -32.82
N ALA A 129 -6.97 33.66 -33.77
CA ALA A 129 -7.64 34.68 -34.59
C ALA A 129 -8.86 35.35 -33.92
N GLY A 130 -9.18 34.97 -32.67
CA GLY A 130 -10.26 35.57 -31.87
C GLY A 130 -11.69 35.13 -32.26
N LYS A 131 -12.71 35.63 -31.55
CA LYS A 131 -14.12 35.15 -31.59
C LYS A 131 -14.83 35.22 -32.97
N HIS A 132 -14.21 35.74 -34.02
CA HIS A 132 -14.84 35.97 -35.33
C HIS A 132 -14.73 34.81 -36.32
N TRP A 133 -13.81 33.85 -36.14
CA TRP A 133 -13.69 32.70 -37.07
C TRP A 133 -14.88 31.73 -36.96
N SER A 134 -15.48 31.63 -35.76
CA SER A 134 -16.67 30.81 -35.48
C SER A 134 -17.95 31.30 -36.17
N GLN A 135 -17.89 32.38 -36.95
CA GLN A 135 -18.99 32.91 -37.77
C GLN A 135 -18.70 32.81 -39.27
N GLN A 136 -17.49 32.40 -39.67
CA GLN A 136 -17.11 32.29 -41.08
C GLN A 136 -17.76 31.08 -41.75
N ARG A 137 -18.10 31.21 -43.04
CA ARG A 137 -18.63 30.12 -43.89
C ARG A 137 -17.52 29.26 -44.49
N SER A 138 -16.36 29.85 -44.70
CA SER A 138 -15.16 29.22 -45.25
C SER A 138 -13.92 29.63 -44.45
N LEU A 139 -12.89 28.80 -44.53
CA LEU A 139 -11.59 28.99 -43.91
C LEU A 139 -10.51 28.82 -44.98
N THR A 140 -9.38 29.51 -44.84
CA THR A 140 -8.21 29.30 -45.70
C THR A 140 -7.27 28.32 -45.02
N VAL A 141 -7.06 27.17 -45.64
CA VAL A 141 -6.10 26.17 -45.20
C VAL A 141 -4.78 26.44 -45.90
N THR A 142 -3.71 26.58 -45.11
CA THR A 142 -2.36 26.76 -45.62
C THR A 142 -1.58 25.46 -45.49
N PHE A 143 -0.96 25.04 -46.59
CA PHE A 143 -0.20 23.80 -46.72
C PHE A 143 1.28 24.11 -46.89
N THR A 144 2.04 23.88 -45.83
CA THR A 144 3.49 24.06 -45.75
C THR A 144 4.25 22.79 -46.09
N ASP A 145 3.68 21.64 -45.72
CA ASP A 145 4.38 20.36 -45.74
C ASP A 145 3.99 19.48 -46.93
N GLU A 146 4.96 18.75 -47.48
CA GLU A 146 4.71 17.71 -48.47
C GLU A 146 4.25 16.41 -47.82
N LEU A 147 3.32 15.70 -48.46
CA LEU A 147 2.83 14.39 -48.01
C LEU A 147 3.81 13.28 -48.42
N THR A 148 4.89 13.10 -47.67
CA THR A 148 5.92 12.08 -47.97
C THR A 148 5.52 10.67 -47.57
N HIS A 149 6.22 9.66 -48.10
CA HIS A 149 6.09 8.26 -47.67
C HIS A 149 6.30 8.12 -46.15
N GLU A 150 7.37 8.75 -45.64
CA GLU A 150 7.71 8.72 -44.21
C GLU A 150 6.61 9.32 -43.32
N ARG A 151 6.02 10.46 -43.72
CA ARG A 151 4.91 11.07 -42.97
C ARG A 151 3.67 10.18 -42.94
N LEU A 152 3.37 9.48 -44.04
CA LEU A 152 2.30 8.49 -44.04
C LEU A 152 2.61 7.32 -43.09
N CYS A 153 3.85 6.83 -43.03
CA CYS A 153 4.23 5.80 -42.08
C CYS A 153 4.04 6.25 -40.63
N ARG A 154 4.54 7.42 -40.27
CA ARG A 154 4.38 7.98 -38.91
C ARG A 154 2.92 8.23 -38.55
N LEU A 155 2.12 8.73 -39.50
CA LEU A 155 0.69 8.92 -39.31
C LEU A 155 -0.05 7.60 -39.06
N ALA A 156 0.30 6.54 -39.81
CA ALA A 156 -0.26 5.21 -39.58
C ALA A 156 0.08 4.70 -38.17
N ASP A 157 1.34 4.85 -37.75
CA ASP A 157 1.78 4.41 -36.42
C ASP A 157 1.08 5.19 -35.30
N LEU A 158 0.98 6.51 -35.43
CA LEU A 158 0.29 7.39 -34.48
C LEU A 158 -1.20 7.01 -34.36
N ALA A 159 -1.91 6.91 -35.48
CA ALA A 159 -3.34 6.61 -35.48
C ALA A 159 -3.65 5.18 -35.01
N ALA A 160 -2.82 4.20 -35.38
CA ALA A 160 -2.95 2.83 -34.88
C ALA A 160 -2.71 2.74 -33.37
N SER A 161 -1.70 3.44 -32.86
CA SER A 161 -1.38 3.51 -31.44
C SER A 161 -2.52 4.14 -30.63
N ALA A 162 -3.01 5.31 -31.06
CA ALA A 162 -4.12 6.00 -30.41
C ALA A 162 -5.40 5.14 -30.39
N ALA A 163 -5.72 4.46 -31.50
CA ALA A 163 -6.87 3.56 -31.56
C ALA A 163 -6.73 2.36 -30.61
N ARG A 164 -5.53 1.78 -30.51
CA ARG A 164 -5.22 0.69 -29.58
C ARG A 164 -5.38 1.13 -28.13
N THR A 165 -4.85 2.30 -27.77
CA THR A 165 -4.97 2.88 -26.42
C THR A 165 -6.44 3.12 -26.06
N GLY A 166 -7.21 3.77 -26.95
CA GLY A 166 -8.64 4.00 -26.73
C GLY A 166 -9.45 2.71 -26.58
N ARG A 167 -9.13 1.68 -27.37
CA ARG A 167 -9.74 0.35 -27.25
C ARG A 167 -9.41 -0.30 -25.90
N ASN A 168 -8.15 -0.30 -25.49
CA ASN A 168 -7.69 -0.88 -24.24
C ASN A 168 -8.35 -0.20 -23.03
N HIS A 169 -8.43 1.14 -23.07
CA HIS A 169 -9.10 1.93 -22.03
C HIS A 169 -10.58 1.55 -21.91
N ARG A 170 -11.32 1.45 -23.03
CA ARG A 170 -12.72 1.02 -23.05
C ARG A 170 -12.90 -0.40 -22.53
N LEU A 171 -12.02 -1.33 -22.89
CA LEU A 171 -12.05 -2.70 -22.38
C LEU A 171 -11.82 -2.75 -20.87
N LYS A 172 -10.89 -1.93 -20.35
CA LYS A 172 -10.62 -1.81 -18.91
C LYS A 172 -11.87 -1.30 -18.18
N GLN A 173 -12.53 -0.25 -18.70
CA GLN A 173 -13.76 0.29 -18.12
C GLN A 173 -14.90 -0.73 -18.10
N ILE A 174 -15.15 -1.44 -19.22
CA ILE A 174 -16.26 -2.43 -19.31
C ILE A 174 -16.05 -3.62 -18.37
N ARG A 175 -14.80 -4.00 -18.09
CA ARG A 175 -14.46 -5.16 -17.24
C ARG A 175 -14.38 -4.83 -15.75
N THR A 176 -14.50 -3.57 -15.35
CA THR A 176 -14.33 -3.16 -13.95
C THR A 176 -15.60 -3.45 -13.14
N LEU A 177 -15.42 -4.04 -11.96
CA LEU A 177 -16.53 -4.35 -11.05
C LEU A 177 -17.08 -3.07 -10.40
N PRO A 178 -18.38 -2.97 -10.06
CA PRO A 178 -18.98 -1.77 -9.48
C PRO A 178 -18.25 -1.24 -8.23
N GLU A 179 -17.76 -2.14 -7.38
CA GLU A 179 -16.98 -1.83 -6.17
C GLU A 179 -15.59 -1.25 -6.45
N GLU A 180 -15.03 -1.52 -7.63
CA GLU A 180 -13.70 -1.07 -8.05
C GLU A 180 -13.73 0.24 -8.84
N VAL A 181 -14.91 0.70 -9.30
CA VAL A 181 -15.07 1.90 -10.15
C VAL A 181 -14.43 3.13 -9.51
N ALA A 182 -14.63 3.36 -8.22
CA ALA A 182 -14.06 4.52 -7.52
C ALA A 182 -12.53 4.45 -7.43
N SER A 183 -11.96 3.25 -7.26
CA SER A 183 -10.50 3.05 -7.29
C SER A 183 -9.95 3.25 -8.69
N GLN A 184 -10.64 2.73 -9.71
CA GLN A 184 -10.25 2.86 -11.11
C GLN A 184 -10.28 4.31 -11.60
N LEU A 185 -11.31 5.09 -11.23
CA LEU A 185 -11.40 6.51 -11.56
C LEU A 185 -10.29 7.32 -10.89
N ARG A 186 -9.89 6.96 -9.67
CA ARG A 186 -8.76 7.61 -8.99
C ARG A 186 -7.42 7.31 -9.64
N ARG A 187 -7.27 6.12 -10.24
CA ARG A 187 -6.05 5.65 -10.92
C ARG A 187 -6.09 5.86 -12.45
N SER A 188 -7.08 6.60 -12.97
CA SER A 188 -7.20 6.78 -14.41
C SER A 188 -6.24 7.87 -14.88
N VAL A 189 -5.31 7.50 -15.76
CA VAL A 189 -4.40 8.44 -16.42
C VAL A 189 -5.18 9.28 -17.44
N ALA A 190 -4.96 10.59 -17.43
CA ALA A 190 -5.56 11.49 -18.41
C ALA A 190 -5.04 11.17 -19.82
N ASN A 191 -5.94 11.07 -20.79
CA ASN A 191 -5.56 10.86 -22.18
C ASN A 191 -5.08 12.19 -22.78
N VAL A 192 -3.86 12.21 -23.30
CA VAL A 192 -3.31 13.36 -24.02
C VAL A 192 -3.38 13.12 -25.52
N HIS A 193 -3.71 14.18 -26.26
CA HIS A 193 -3.65 14.16 -27.71
C HIS A 193 -2.24 14.52 -28.17
N VAL A 194 -1.54 13.59 -28.82
CA VAL A 194 -0.19 13.83 -29.36
C VAL A 194 -0.30 14.43 -30.76
N PRO A 195 0.22 15.67 -30.99
CA PRO A 195 0.22 16.30 -32.31
C PRO A 195 0.99 15.47 -33.33
N ALA A 196 0.56 15.52 -34.59
CA ALA A 196 1.29 14.88 -35.69
C ALA A 196 2.56 15.64 -36.13
N ASP A 197 2.71 16.90 -35.69
CA ASP A 197 3.90 17.72 -35.91
C ASP A 197 5.00 17.41 -34.88
N GLU A 198 6.23 17.22 -35.34
CA GLU A 198 7.37 16.83 -34.50
C GLU A 198 7.74 17.89 -33.46
N ILE A 199 7.71 19.16 -33.85
CA ILE A 199 8.13 20.27 -32.98
C ILE A 199 7.08 20.46 -31.88
N GLU A 200 5.80 20.41 -32.24
CA GLU A 200 4.70 20.49 -31.28
C GLU A 200 4.67 19.28 -30.33
N ALA A 201 4.86 18.06 -30.86
CA ALA A 201 4.93 16.85 -30.05
C ALA A 201 6.12 16.88 -29.08
N GLY A 202 7.30 17.33 -29.54
CA GLY A 202 8.49 17.48 -28.70
C GLY A 202 8.28 18.50 -27.59
N ARG A 203 7.66 19.65 -27.90
CA ARG A 203 7.32 20.68 -26.90
C ARG A 203 6.30 20.17 -25.87
N LEU A 204 5.27 19.47 -26.34
CA LEU A 204 4.28 18.86 -25.45
C LEU A 204 4.95 17.85 -24.50
N LEU A 205 5.80 16.97 -25.03
CA LEU A 205 6.51 15.97 -24.25
C LEU A 205 7.41 16.61 -23.19
N ALA A 206 8.18 17.63 -23.55
CA ALA A 206 9.00 18.38 -22.60
C ALA A 206 8.16 19.03 -21.49
N ASN A 207 7.05 19.70 -21.84
CA ASN A 207 6.14 20.31 -20.87
C ASN A 207 5.52 19.26 -19.91
N LEU A 208 5.13 18.09 -20.44
CA LEU A 208 4.60 17.01 -19.61
C LEU A 208 5.66 16.54 -18.61
N TYR A 209 6.90 16.36 -19.06
CA TYR A 209 8.00 15.90 -18.22
C TYR A 209 8.32 16.92 -17.12
N GLU A 210 8.41 18.20 -17.46
CA GLU A 210 8.62 19.29 -16.49
C GLU A 210 7.49 19.40 -15.46
N SER A 211 6.28 18.95 -15.81
CA SER A 211 5.12 18.88 -14.90
C SER A 211 5.02 17.57 -14.11
N ASN A 212 6.04 16.70 -14.16
CA ASN A 212 6.06 15.36 -13.55
C ASN A 212 4.89 14.47 -13.99
N ALA A 213 4.45 14.59 -15.25
CA ALA A 213 3.33 13.82 -15.80
C ALA A 213 3.78 12.47 -16.39
N ASP A 214 4.65 11.75 -15.68
CA ASP A 214 5.33 10.55 -16.21
C ASP A 214 4.34 9.45 -16.62
N GLU A 215 3.25 9.25 -15.88
CA GLU A 215 2.20 8.28 -16.24
C GLU A 215 1.50 8.64 -17.57
N ILE A 216 1.27 9.94 -17.82
CA ILE A 216 0.67 10.41 -19.08
C ILE A 216 1.64 10.16 -20.23
N ILE A 217 2.93 10.45 -20.02
CA ILE A 217 3.98 10.22 -21.00
C ILE A 217 4.09 8.73 -21.33
N SER A 218 4.14 7.85 -20.33
CA SER A 218 4.19 6.41 -20.52
C SER A 218 2.95 5.87 -21.27
N ALA A 219 1.76 6.36 -20.93
CA ALA A 219 0.52 6.00 -21.62
C ALA A 219 0.50 6.43 -23.10
N ALA A 220 1.16 7.55 -23.42
CA ALA A 220 1.28 8.10 -24.77
C ALA A 220 2.64 7.78 -25.45
N PHE A 221 3.49 6.95 -24.84
CA PHE A 221 4.87 6.70 -25.28
C PHE A 221 4.94 6.29 -26.76
N ASP A 222 4.14 5.30 -27.15
CA ASP A 222 4.10 4.79 -28.53
C ASP A 222 3.66 5.88 -29.52
N GLN A 223 2.81 6.82 -29.10
CA GLN A 223 2.36 7.94 -29.93
C GLN A 223 3.48 8.97 -30.11
N PHE A 224 4.20 9.31 -29.03
CA PHE A 224 5.39 10.18 -29.12
C PHE A 224 6.50 9.55 -29.96
N ALA A 225 6.77 8.25 -29.76
CA ALA A 225 7.76 7.50 -30.54
C ALA A 225 7.40 7.46 -32.04
N ALA A 226 6.12 7.29 -32.38
CA ALA A 226 5.64 7.31 -33.76
C ALA A 226 5.89 8.66 -34.47
N VAL A 227 5.70 9.77 -33.75
CA VAL A 227 5.85 11.13 -34.33
C VAL A 227 7.32 11.55 -34.38
N LEU A 228 8.04 11.41 -33.26
CA LEU A 228 9.41 11.89 -33.10
C LEU A 228 10.45 10.98 -33.76
N GLY A 229 10.17 9.69 -33.85
CA GLY A 229 11.13 8.68 -34.31
C GLY A 229 12.16 8.29 -33.23
N ALA A 230 12.76 7.12 -33.41
CA ALA A 230 13.64 6.48 -32.42
C ALA A 230 14.95 7.25 -32.14
N ASP A 231 15.45 8.00 -33.13
CA ASP A 231 16.73 8.72 -33.03
C ASP A 231 16.57 10.14 -32.48
N SER A 232 15.34 10.62 -32.29
CA SER A 232 15.09 11.99 -31.82
C SER A 232 15.54 12.18 -30.39
N ASP A 233 16.30 13.26 -30.13
CA ASP A 233 16.71 13.65 -28.78
C ASP A 233 15.51 13.99 -27.88
N ALA A 234 14.39 14.40 -28.48
CA ALA A 234 13.16 14.70 -27.75
C ALA A 234 12.54 13.43 -27.12
N LEU A 235 12.77 12.25 -27.73
CA LEU A 235 12.26 10.99 -27.16
C LEU A 235 12.93 10.66 -25.82
N GLY A 236 14.08 11.25 -25.50
CA GLY A 236 14.77 11.09 -24.22
C GLY A 236 13.88 11.44 -23.01
N TRP A 237 13.00 12.43 -23.10
CA TRP A 237 12.04 12.73 -22.02
C TRP A 237 11.07 11.58 -21.75
N ALA A 238 10.63 10.87 -22.79
CA ALA A 238 9.75 9.71 -22.64
C ALA A 238 10.48 8.54 -21.97
N PHE A 239 11.74 8.30 -22.34
CA PHE A 239 12.56 7.28 -21.70
C PHE A 239 12.89 7.62 -20.24
N MET A 240 13.18 8.89 -19.91
CA MET A 240 13.37 9.31 -18.52
C MET A 240 12.08 9.11 -17.69
N ALA A 241 10.91 9.39 -18.26
CA ALA A 241 9.63 9.14 -17.58
C ALA A 241 9.43 7.64 -17.26
N GLU A 242 9.77 6.73 -18.18
CA GLU A 242 9.72 5.29 -17.93
C GLU A 242 10.67 4.86 -16.79
N VAL A 243 11.88 5.43 -16.77
CA VAL A 243 12.85 5.20 -15.69
C VAL A 243 12.31 5.72 -14.35
N ASN A 244 11.75 6.93 -14.31
CA ASN A 244 11.16 7.52 -13.11
C ASN A 244 10.03 6.64 -12.54
N LEU A 245 9.10 6.18 -13.39
CA LEU A 245 8.01 5.28 -12.99
C LEU A 245 8.55 3.96 -12.44
N GLY A 246 9.60 3.41 -13.05
CA GLY A 246 10.26 2.21 -12.55
C GLY A 246 10.90 2.42 -11.17
N MET A 247 11.54 3.57 -10.97
CA MET A 247 12.12 3.95 -9.66
C MET A 247 11.07 4.12 -8.55
N THR A 248 9.83 4.50 -8.89
CA THR A 248 8.73 4.59 -7.92
C THR A 248 8.01 3.27 -7.67
N GLY A 249 8.34 2.20 -8.41
CA GLY A 249 7.63 0.92 -8.36
C GLY A 249 6.23 0.96 -8.98
N SER A 250 5.96 1.94 -9.84
CA SER A 250 4.71 2.08 -10.59
C SER A 250 4.68 1.12 -11.79
N ASP A 251 3.56 1.05 -12.52
CA ASP A 251 3.39 0.24 -13.74
C ASP A 251 4.24 0.77 -14.92
N ALA A 252 5.57 0.71 -14.81
CA ALA A 252 6.50 0.98 -15.90
C ALA A 252 6.73 -0.27 -16.76
N SER A 253 7.10 -0.08 -18.04
CA SER A 253 7.44 -1.20 -18.91
C SER A 253 8.92 -1.57 -18.76
N PRO A 254 9.28 -2.79 -18.30
CA PRO A 254 10.68 -3.21 -18.22
C PRO A 254 11.39 -3.17 -19.57
N ASP A 255 10.68 -3.51 -20.65
CA ASP A 255 11.21 -3.44 -22.02
C ASP A 255 11.58 -2.01 -22.41
N ARG A 256 10.72 -1.02 -22.08
CA ARG A 256 11.02 0.40 -22.34
C ARG A 256 12.15 0.93 -21.48
N ILE A 257 12.32 0.43 -20.25
CA ILE A 257 13.47 0.78 -19.41
C ILE A 257 14.77 0.20 -19.99
N HIS A 258 14.76 -1.03 -20.51
CA HIS A 258 15.90 -1.57 -21.26
C HIS A 258 16.22 -0.75 -22.52
N GLU A 259 15.19 -0.33 -23.27
CA GLU A 259 15.37 0.56 -24.41
C GLU A 259 15.92 1.93 -23.99
N ALA A 260 15.48 2.49 -22.86
CA ALA A 260 16.01 3.72 -22.28
C ALA A 260 17.51 3.61 -21.99
N ILE A 261 17.91 2.53 -21.30
CA ILE A 261 19.32 2.27 -20.97
C ILE A 261 20.16 2.23 -22.25
N ARG A 262 19.70 1.51 -23.28
CA ARG A 262 20.37 1.45 -24.58
C ARG A 262 20.44 2.84 -25.24
N TYR A 263 19.32 3.55 -25.28
CA TYR A 263 19.18 4.87 -25.90
C TYR A 263 20.16 5.89 -25.30
N PHE A 264 20.32 5.91 -23.98
CA PHE A 264 21.25 6.81 -23.29
C PHE A 264 22.70 6.32 -23.39
N SER A 265 22.96 5.01 -23.36
CA SER A 265 24.31 4.46 -23.51
C SER A 265 24.90 4.79 -24.88
N GLU A 266 24.12 4.68 -25.96
CA GLU A 266 24.54 5.05 -27.32
C GLU A 266 24.87 6.56 -27.46
N ARG A 267 24.38 7.40 -26.54
CA ARG A 267 24.61 8.85 -26.51
C ARG A 267 25.74 9.30 -25.61
N VAL A 268 26.15 8.47 -24.63
CA VAL A 268 27.34 8.70 -23.82
C VAL A 268 28.58 8.87 -24.72
N ASP A 269 28.72 7.97 -25.70
CA ASP A 269 29.88 7.95 -26.60
C ASP A 269 29.89 9.08 -27.65
N GLN A 270 28.79 9.83 -27.79
CA GLN A 270 28.66 10.90 -28.79
C GLN A 270 29.25 12.23 -28.31
N GLY A 271 29.53 12.39 -27.00
CA GLY A 271 30.10 13.61 -26.41
C GLY A 271 29.20 14.86 -26.52
N ARG A 272 27.91 14.69 -26.83
CA ARG A 272 26.93 15.78 -26.98
C ARG A 272 26.33 16.25 -25.65
N TYR A 273 26.40 15.40 -24.62
CA TYR A 273 25.81 15.63 -23.30
C TYR A 273 26.89 15.49 -22.21
N ILE A 274 26.57 15.95 -21.00
CA ILE A 274 27.44 15.73 -19.84
C ILE A 274 27.40 14.23 -19.50
N ASP A 275 28.53 13.54 -19.65
CA ASP A 275 28.66 12.10 -19.44
C ASP A 275 28.08 11.67 -18.09
N GLY A 276 28.45 12.35 -17.01
CA GLY A 276 27.95 12.04 -15.67
C GLY A 276 26.42 12.11 -15.54
N THR A 277 25.75 13.03 -16.24
CA THR A 277 24.27 13.12 -16.19
C THR A 277 23.60 11.94 -16.88
N LEU A 278 24.15 11.47 -18.01
CA LEU A 278 23.65 10.28 -18.69
C LEU A 278 23.90 9.03 -17.86
N ARG A 279 25.09 8.90 -17.25
CA ARG A 279 25.41 7.79 -16.35
C ARG A 279 24.47 7.73 -15.15
N TYR A 280 24.11 8.87 -14.58
CA TYR A 280 23.10 8.92 -13.52
C TYR A 280 21.74 8.37 -14.00
N THR A 281 21.24 8.80 -15.16
CA THR A 281 19.98 8.30 -15.74
C THR A 281 20.05 6.80 -16.05
N ILE A 282 21.17 6.31 -16.58
CA ILE A 282 21.39 4.88 -16.83
C ILE A 282 21.39 4.09 -15.51
N GLY A 283 22.06 4.61 -14.47
CA GLY A 283 22.05 4.02 -13.14
C GLY A 283 20.64 3.92 -12.56
N ASN A 284 19.82 4.96 -12.72
CA ASN A 284 18.40 4.93 -12.35
C ASN A 284 17.65 3.84 -13.12
N GLY A 285 17.92 3.68 -14.42
CA GLY A 285 17.32 2.62 -15.23
C GLY A 285 17.65 1.21 -14.72
N PHE A 286 18.93 0.95 -14.39
CA PHE A 286 19.32 -0.33 -13.80
C PHE A 286 18.70 -0.56 -12.41
N SER A 287 18.65 0.48 -11.57
CA SER A 287 18.04 0.39 -10.25
C SER A 287 16.52 0.14 -10.33
N ALA A 288 15.84 0.76 -11.30
CA ALA A 288 14.43 0.49 -11.61
C ALA A 288 14.17 -0.97 -12.02
N LEU A 289 15.16 -1.65 -12.62
CA LEU A 289 15.11 -3.07 -12.96
C LEU A 289 15.60 -4.00 -11.83
N GLY A 290 15.99 -3.44 -10.67
CA GLY A 290 16.57 -4.18 -9.55
C GLY A 290 18.01 -4.68 -9.78
N GLN A 291 18.70 -4.15 -10.79
CA GLN A 291 20.08 -4.47 -11.15
C GLN A 291 21.05 -3.54 -10.43
N GLU A 292 21.19 -3.71 -9.12
CA GLU A 292 21.86 -2.74 -8.25
C GLU A 292 23.39 -2.70 -8.39
N ALA A 293 24.00 -3.79 -8.86
CA ALA A 293 25.44 -3.83 -9.09
C ALA A 293 25.83 -2.88 -10.23
N GLU A 294 25.10 -2.97 -11.35
CA GLU A 294 25.24 -2.11 -12.50
C GLU A 294 24.85 -0.66 -12.17
N ALA A 295 23.73 -0.46 -11.45
CA ALA A 295 23.29 0.87 -11.02
C ALA A 295 24.38 1.58 -10.21
N LYS A 296 24.97 0.88 -9.23
CA LYS A 296 26.05 1.39 -8.38
C LYS A 296 27.26 1.82 -9.21
N GLU A 297 27.72 1.00 -10.15
CA GLU A 297 28.86 1.34 -11.03
C GLU A 297 28.59 2.64 -11.82
N HIS A 298 27.36 2.79 -12.34
CA HIS A 298 26.96 3.99 -13.06
C HIS A 298 26.85 5.24 -12.17
N TYR A 299 26.41 5.10 -10.92
CA TYR A 299 26.37 6.22 -9.97
C TYR A 299 27.77 6.65 -9.52
N GLU A 300 28.66 5.72 -9.23
CA GLU A 300 30.07 6.01 -8.92
C GLU A 300 30.73 6.74 -10.10
N ALA A 301 30.47 6.25 -11.30
CA ALA A 301 30.94 6.82 -12.54
C ALA A 301 30.34 8.22 -12.82
N ALA A 302 29.09 8.47 -12.43
CA ALA A 302 28.48 9.79 -12.48
C ALA A 302 29.15 10.77 -11.50
N LEU A 303 29.42 10.35 -10.26
CA LEU A 303 30.11 11.18 -9.26
C LEU A 303 31.60 11.42 -9.57
N ALA A 304 32.21 10.59 -10.42
CA ALA A 304 33.56 10.83 -10.92
C ALA A 304 33.62 12.00 -11.94
N ASP A 305 32.48 12.37 -12.55
CA ASP A 305 32.40 13.53 -13.44
C ASP A 305 32.37 14.83 -12.62
N PRO A 306 33.33 15.76 -12.81
CA PRO A 306 33.36 17.03 -12.09
C PRO A 306 32.08 17.87 -12.26
N ALA A 307 31.39 17.77 -13.40
CA ALA A 307 30.16 18.52 -13.65
C ALA A 307 29.01 18.07 -12.73
N VAL A 308 29.00 16.78 -12.36
CA VAL A 308 28.04 16.22 -11.41
C VAL A 308 28.48 16.48 -9.98
N ALA A 309 29.74 16.17 -9.65
CA ALA A 309 30.27 16.29 -8.29
C ALA A 309 30.23 17.72 -7.73
N GLN A 310 30.33 18.73 -8.59
CA GLN A 310 30.31 20.14 -8.20
C GLN A 310 28.91 20.75 -8.15
N ASP A 311 27.89 20.07 -8.68
CA ASP A 311 26.48 20.48 -8.54
C ASP A 311 25.89 19.83 -7.28
N PRO A 312 25.69 20.58 -6.17
CA PRO A 312 25.20 19.98 -4.93
C PRO A 312 23.80 19.37 -5.07
N ALA A 313 22.95 19.94 -5.93
CA ALA A 313 21.60 19.44 -6.11
C ALA A 313 21.63 18.07 -6.78
N LEU A 314 22.37 17.93 -7.88
CA LEU A 314 22.51 16.66 -8.57
C LEU A 314 23.32 15.65 -7.75
N ALA A 315 24.49 16.02 -7.23
CA ALA A 315 25.33 15.13 -6.43
C ALA A 315 24.58 14.56 -5.22
N SER A 316 23.73 15.35 -4.55
CA SER A 316 22.90 14.86 -3.44
C SER A 316 21.94 13.75 -3.87
N GLN A 317 21.33 13.85 -5.06
CA GLN A 317 20.44 12.83 -5.61
C GLN A 317 21.21 11.57 -6.00
N VAL A 318 22.40 11.71 -6.61
CA VAL A 318 23.25 10.56 -6.96
C VAL A 318 23.71 9.83 -5.70
N HIS A 319 24.17 10.54 -4.68
CA HIS A 319 24.55 9.93 -3.39
C HIS A 319 23.37 9.21 -2.72
N LYS A 320 22.17 9.81 -2.73
CA LYS A 320 20.97 9.14 -2.20
C LYS A 320 20.65 7.85 -2.94
N ASN A 321 20.69 7.84 -4.28
CA ASN A 321 20.42 6.63 -5.05
C ASN A 321 21.54 5.58 -4.91
N LEU A 322 22.80 6.01 -4.85
CA LEU A 322 23.95 5.14 -4.60
C LEU A 322 23.86 4.48 -3.23
N GLY A 323 23.44 5.23 -2.20
CA GLY A 323 23.14 4.69 -0.88
C GLY A 323 22.08 3.59 -0.93
N SER A 324 20.99 3.80 -1.68
CA SER A 324 19.96 2.78 -1.88
C SER A 324 20.47 1.53 -2.60
N SER A 325 21.35 1.67 -3.60
CA SER A 325 21.98 0.51 -4.23
C SER A 325 22.89 -0.24 -3.26
N PHE A 326 23.71 0.44 -2.46
CA PHE A 326 24.52 -0.21 -1.42
C PHE A 326 23.67 -0.95 -0.38
N GLU A 327 22.57 -0.35 0.07
CA GLU A 327 21.64 -0.97 1.02
C GLU A 327 21.05 -2.27 0.45
N ARG A 328 20.57 -2.25 -0.81
CA ARG A 328 20.04 -3.44 -1.49
C ARG A 328 21.09 -4.51 -1.76
N LEU A 329 22.36 -4.11 -1.91
CA LEU A 329 23.51 -5.02 -1.99
C LEU A 329 23.99 -5.53 -0.61
N GLY A 330 23.36 -5.11 0.49
CA GLY A 330 23.69 -5.52 1.85
C GLY A 330 24.89 -4.81 2.47
N SER A 331 25.40 -3.74 1.85
CA SER A 331 26.52 -2.92 2.34
C SER A 331 25.99 -1.70 3.12
N GLU A 332 25.38 -1.97 4.27
CA GLU A 332 24.61 -0.99 5.03
C GLU A 332 25.44 0.20 5.54
N ASP A 333 26.68 -0.02 5.98
CA ASP A 333 27.55 1.06 6.47
C ASP A 333 27.90 2.07 5.36
N LEU A 334 28.21 1.58 4.15
CA LEU A 334 28.47 2.44 2.98
C LEU A 334 27.20 3.17 2.53
N ALA A 335 26.03 2.52 2.64
CA ALA A 335 24.76 3.16 2.33
C ALA A 335 24.54 4.39 3.22
N VAL A 336 24.78 4.25 4.52
CA VAL A 336 24.65 5.35 5.51
C VAL A 336 25.63 6.48 5.24
N GLU A 337 26.88 6.19 4.86
CA GLU A 337 27.85 7.23 4.47
C GLU A 337 27.31 8.07 3.30
N HIS A 338 26.74 7.43 2.29
CA HIS A 338 26.17 8.13 1.15
C HIS A 338 24.87 8.87 1.47
N TYR A 339 23.99 8.33 2.31
CA TYR A 339 22.81 9.07 2.77
C TYR A 339 23.20 10.31 3.58
N ARG A 340 24.21 10.22 4.44
CA ARG A 340 24.74 11.38 5.18
C ARG A 340 25.37 12.41 4.26
N GLU A 341 26.13 11.98 3.26
CA GLU A 341 26.71 12.89 2.28
C GLU A 341 25.64 13.58 1.42
N ALA A 342 24.58 12.85 1.05
CA ALA A 342 23.42 13.44 0.38
C ALA A 342 22.79 14.55 1.24
N LEU A 343 22.58 14.29 2.53
CA LEU A 343 22.03 15.28 3.47
C LEU A 343 22.98 16.43 3.79
N ARG A 344 24.29 16.22 3.70
CA ARG A 344 25.30 17.28 3.82
C ARG A 344 25.21 18.27 2.65
N LEU A 345 24.92 17.78 1.45
CA LEU A 345 24.79 18.58 0.23
C LEU A 345 23.41 19.24 0.12
N ASN A 346 22.36 18.51 0.49
CA ASN A 346 20.99 18.99 0.55
C ASN A 346 20.28 18.37 1.76
N SER A 347 20.09 19.17 2.81
CA SER A 347 19.44 18.71 4.04
C SER A 347 17.96 18.41 3.88
N ASN A 348 17.32 18.87 2.79
CA ASN A 348 15.90 18.63 2.54
C ASN A 348 15.71 17.49 1.52
N LEU A 349 16.05 16.26 1.95
CA LEU A 349 15.85 15.04 1.18
C LEU A 349 15.08 14.00 1.99
N PRO A 350 13.75 13.94 1.86
CA PRO A 350 12.89 13.03 2.62
C PRO A 350 13.28 11.55 2.45
N GLU A 351 13.72 11.13 1.27
CA GLU A 351 14.13 9.75 1.01
C GLU A 351 15.38 9.36 1.81
N ALA A 352 16.37 10.25 1.91
CA ALA A 352 17.60 10.00 2.65
C ALA A 352 17.32 9.97 4.17
N HIS A 353 16.48 10.88 4.65
CA HIS A 353 15.98 10.86 6.02
C HIS A 353 15.22 9.56 6.33
N ASN A 354 14.28 9.16 5.47
CA ASN A 354 13.53 7.91 5.65
C ASN A 354 14.45 6.68 5.69
N ALA A 355 15.48 6.63 4.82
CA ALA A 355 16.44 5.53 4.81
C ALA A 355 17.28 5.47 6.10
N LEU A 356 17.78 6.62 6.58
CA LEU A 356 18.50 6.68 7.86
C LEU A 356 17.59 6.35 9.04
N ALA A 357 16.32 6.78 9.02
CA ALA A 357 15.35 6.41 10.05
C ALA A 357 15.18 4.90 10.15
N HIS A 358 15.08 4.20 9.02
CA HIS A 358 15.04 2.74 8.98
C HIS A 358 16.33 2.07 9.46
N TYR A 359 17.49 2.65 9.14
CA TYR A 359 18.78 2.18 9.65
C TYR A 359 18.82 2.21 11.19
N HIS A 360 18.49 3.37 11.79
CA HIS A 360 18.46 3.53 13.24
C HIS A 360 17.39 2.65 13.90
N LEU A 361 16.22 2.49 13.27
CA LEU A 361 15.15 1.60 13.73
C LEU A 361 15.62 0.14 13.84
N ARG A 362 16.35 -0.37 12.83
CA ARG A 362 16.89 -1.76 12.85
C ARG A 362 17.89 -1.99 13.99
N ARG A 363 18.57 -0.94 14.44
CA ARG A 363 19.56 -0.96 15.53
C ARG A 363 18.96 -0.70 16.91
N GLY A 364 17.68 -0.37 16.99
CA GLY A 364 17.01 0.00 18.25
C GLY A 364 17.37 1.41 18.74
N GLU A 365 17.88 2.27 17.85
CA GLU A 365 18.26 3.65 18.13
C GLU A 365 17.03 4.55 17.92
N TRP A 366 16.05 4.47 18.84
CA TRP A 366 14.71 5.04 18.64
C TRP A 366 14.66 6.55 18.49
N VAL A 367 15.50 7.28 19.24
CA VAL A 367 15.54 8.75 19.20
C VAL A 367 16.03 9.22 17.84
N ASP A 368 17.16 8.70 17.38
CA ASP A 368 17.72 9.05 16.06
C ASP A 368 16.78 8.64 14.91
N ALA A 369 16.10 7.50 15.05
CA ALA A 369 15.09 7.07 14.09
C ALA A 369 13.91 8.04 14.02
N LEU A 370 13.43 8.53 15.17
CA LEU A 370 12.31 9.47 15.23
C LEU A 370 12.69 10.84 14.64
N ASP A 371 13.87 11.36 15.00
CA ASP A 371 14.39 12.62 14.47
C ASP A 371 14.44 12.59 12.94
N HIS A 372 14.92 11.49 12.36
CA HIS A 372 14.94 11.34 10.90
C HIS A 372 13.56 11.13 10.29
N PHE A 373 12.63 10.42 10.94
CA PHE A 373 11.26 10.35 10.44
C PHE A 373 10.52 11.69 10.50
N ASP A 374 10.82 12.56 11.46
CA ASP A 374 10.25 13.91 11.56
C ASP A 374 10.72 14.82 10.40
N GLU A 375 11.96 14.65 9.94
CA GLU A 375 12.51 15.36 8.78
C GLU A 375 12.08 14.74 7.43
N ALA A 376 11.52 13.52 7.43
CA ALA A 376 11.10 12.79 6.22
C ALA A 376 9.72 13.26 5.68
N VAL A 377 9.60 14.55 5.35
CA VAL A 377 8.34 15.16 4.89
C VAL A 377 8.14 14.99 3.38
N PHE A 378 7.28 14.06 2.97
CA PHE A 378 6.87 13.87 1.58
C PHE A 378 5.71 14.81 1.19
N THR A 379 5.70 15.29 -0.06
CA THR A 379 4.60 16.12 -0.59
C THR A 379 3.33 15.29 -0.90
N ASP A 380 2.16 15.95 -0.98
CA ASP A 380 0.84 15.32 -1.15
C ASP A 380 0.72 14.34 -2.34
N ALA A 381 1.54 14.49 -3.38
CA ALA A 381 1.61 13.55 -4.51
C ALA A 381 2.08 12.13 -4.09
N HIS A 382 2.61 11.98 -2.87
CA HIS A 382 3.09 10.73 -2.30
C HIS A 382 2.38 10.38 -0.98
N LEU A 383 1.05 10.53 -0.94
CA LEU A 383 0.23 10.18 0.23
C LEU A 383 0.60 8.81 0.82
N SER A 384 0.89 7.81 -0.03
CA SER A 384 1.32 6.48 0.38
C SER A 384 2.64 6.46 1.16
N LYS A 385 3.66 7.21 0.70
CA LYS A 385 4.97 7.31 1.38
C LYS A 385 4.84 8.10 2.68
N ALA A 386 4.09 9.20 2.67
CA ALA A 386 3.83 9.99 3.87
C ALA A 386 3.09 9.15 4.94
N ALA A 387 2.05 8.42 4.56
CA ALA A 387 1.35 7.51 5.45
C ALA A 387 2.27 6.41 6.00
N ALA A 388 3.18 5.88 5.17
CA ALA A 388 4.17 4.89 5.60
C ALA A 388 5.12 5.45 6.67
N VAL A 389 5.67 6.65 6.48
CA VAL A 389 6.51 7.34 7.47
C VAL A 389 5.75 7.50 8.79
N GLU A 390 4.53 8.01 8.75
CA GLU A 390 3.70 8.19 9.94
C GLU A 390 3.40 6.85 10.64
N GLY A 391 3.22 5.76 9.88
CA GLY A 391 3.08 4.41 10.43
C GLY A 391 4.35 3.95 11.17
N TRP A 392 5.52 4.14 10.57
CA TRP A 392 6.79 3.79 11.20
C TRP A 392 7.10 4.65 12.42
N LYS A 393 6.72 5.94 12.42
CA LYS A 393 6.79 6.80 13.62
C LYS A 393 5.98 6.23 14.77
N ALA A 394 4.76 5.75 14.52
CA ALA A 394 3.96 5.10 15.56
C ALA A 394 4.68 3.87 16.15
N ASN A 395 5.35 3.07 15.31
CA ASN A 395 6.16 1.93 15.77
C ASN A 395 7.35 2.39 16.63
N VAL A 396 8.10 3.41 16.20
CA VAL A 396 9.24 3.94 16.96
C VAL A 396 8.79 4.50 18.31
N LEU A 397 7.70 5.27 18.34
CA LEU A 397 7.15 5.83 19.58
C LEU A 397 6.76 4.75 20.59
N PHE A 398 6.16 3.63 20.15
CA PHE A 398 5.88 2.50 21.04
C PHE A 398 7.16 1.90 21.63
N ASN A 399 8.18 1.67 20.80
CA ASN A 399 9.45 1.10 21.25
C ASN A 399 10.26 2.06 22.13
N ASN A 400 10.09 3.37 21.97
CA ASN A 400 10.68 4.41 22.82
C ASN A 400 9.94 4.60 24.16
N GLY A 401 8.84 3.87 24.41
CA GLY A 401 8.02 3.99 25.62
C GLY A 401 7.00 5.15 25.58
N GLU A 402 6.85 5.83 24.46
CA GLU A 402 5.94 6.97 24.25
C GLU A 402 4.58 6.51 23.70
N GLY A 403 3.95 5.51 24.31
CA GLY A 403 2.75 4.88 23.76
C GLY A 403 1.56 5.84 23.58
N ALA A 404 1.38 6.83 24.47
CA ALA A 404 0.34 7.85 24.28
C ALA A 404 0.54 8.68 22.99
N ALA A 405 1.79 8.96 22.61
CA ALA A 405 2.10 9.60 21.34
C ALA A 405 1.86 8.65 20.16
N ALA A 406 2.26 7.38 20.29
CA ALA A 406 2.02 6.36 19.28
C ALA A 406 0.53 6.17 18.98
N PHE A 407 -0.34 6.15 19.99
CA PHE A 407 -1.79 6.08 19.78
C PHE A 407 -2.37 7.33 19.13
N ARG A 408 -1.84 8.53 19.41
CA ARG A 408 -2.21 9.75 18.66
C ARG A 408 -1.83 9.60 17.19
N GLN A 409 -0.65 9.07 16.92
CA GLN A 409 -0.15 8.84 15.57
C GLN A 409 -0.99 7.82 14.79
N ILE A 410 -1.41 6.73 15.42
CA ILE A 410 -2.34 5.78 14.79
C ILE A 410 -3.68 6.47 14.51
N ASN A 411 -4.19 7.27 15.44
CA ASN A 411 -5.48 7.94 15.25
C ASN A 411 -5.48 8.98 14.13
N SER A 412 -4.34 9.64 13.85
CA SER A 412 -4.19 10.54 12.69
C SER A 412 -4.05 9.79 11.36
N LEU A 413 -3.54 8.56 11.38
CA LEU A 413 -3.40 7.69 10.19
C LEU A 413 -4.72 7.04 9.76
N LEU A 414 -5.54 6.58 10.72
CA LEU A 414 -6.74 5.79 10.43
C LEU A 414 -7.76 6.44 9.46
N PRO A 415 -7.95 7.78 9.41
CA PRO A 415 -8.78 8.41 8.38
C PRO A 415 -8.35 8.12 6.93
N GLN A 416 -7.08 7.82 6.68
CA GLN A 416 -6.52 7.55 5.35
C GLN A 416 -6.66 6.06 4.95
N ALA A 417 -7.22 5.22 5.82
CA ALA A 417 -7.27 3.77 5.61
C ALA A 417 -8.17 3.32 4.44
N SER A 418 -9.06 4.17 3.93
CA SER A 418 -9.82 3.87 2.70
C SER A 418 -8.95 3.91 1.44
N ASP A 419 -7.83 4.64 1.52
CA ASP A 419 -6.91 4.82 0.40
C ASP A 419 -5.75 3.83 0.48
N GLU A 420 -5.37 3.42 1.70
CA GLU A 420 -4.25 2.53 1.99
C GLU A 420 -4.65 1.30 2.80
N ALA A 421 -4.82 0.16 2.11
CA ALA A 421 -5.32 -1.09 2.71
C ALA A 421 -4.41 -1.67 3.82
N TRP A 422 -3.13 -1.29 3.85
CA TRP A 422 -2.15 -1.80 4.82
C TRP A 422 -2.26 -1.15 6.21
N ILE A 423 -2.86 0.04 6.33
CA ILE A 423 -2.89 0.83 7.58
C ILE A 423 -3.55 0.05 8.71
N TRP A 424 -4.69 -0.59 8.44
CA TRP A 424 -5.45 -1.34 9.45
C TRP A 424 -4.69 -2.57 9.98
N PRO A 425 -4.21 -3.51 9.14
CA PRO A 425 -3.39 -4.63 9.60
C PRO A 425 -2.11 -4.21 10.33
N PHE A 426 -1.44 -3.16 9.85
CA PHE A 426 -0.22 -2.66 10.48
C PHE A 426 -0.50 -2.09 11.87
N SER A 427 -1.48 -1.19 11.98
CA SER A 427 -1.89 -0.60 13.26
C SER A 427 -2.37 -1.65 14.25
N ALA A 428 -3.14 -2.64 13.80
CA ALA A 428 -3.62 -3.73 14.64
C ALA A 428 -2.48 -4.55 15.25
N ARG A 429 -1.41 -4.80 14.49
CA ARG A 429 -0.22 -5.50 14.98
C ARG A 429 0.49 -4.71 16.08
N LEU A 430 0.68 -3.41 15.88
CA LEU A 430 1.29 -2.54 16.89
C LEU A 430 0.45 -2.47 18.16
N VAL A 431 -0.85 -2.24 18.03
CA VAL A 431 -1.76 -2.15 19.18
C VAL A 431 -1.87 -3.49 19.91
N ALA A 432 -1.81 -4.63 19.23
CA ALA A 432 -1.77 -5.93 19.89
C ALA A 432 -0.49 -6.14 20.70
N ALA A 433 0.66 -5.72 20.15
CA ALA A 433 1.97 -5.87 20.81
C ALA A 433 2.13 -4.95 22.03
N PHE A 434 1.73 -3.69 21.92
CA PHE A 434 2.00 -2.67 22.94
C PHE A 434 0.77 -2.27 23.76
N GLY A 435 -0.43 -2.60 23.30
CA GLY A 435 -1.68 -2.09 23.88
C GLY A 435 -1.98 -2.57 25.29
N ARG A 436 -1.27 -3.56 25.82
CA ARG A 436 -1.40 -4.02 27.22
C ARG A 436 -0.14 -3.80 28.06
N SER A 437 0.77 -2.94 27.63
CA SER A 437 1.99 -2.62 28.40
C SER A 437 1.74 -1.72 29.61
N SER A 438 0.59 -1.04 29.67
CA SER A 438 0.14 -0.26 30.83
C SER A 438 -1.39 -0.15 30.85
N PRO A 439 -2.00 0.18 32.00
CA PRO A 439 -3.42 0.50 32.07
C PRO A 439 -3.86 1.62 31.11
N GLU A 440 -3.04 2.65 30.92
CA GLU A 440 -3.36 3.73 29.98
C GLU A 440 -3.41 3.25 28.53
N HIS A 441 -2.41 2.46 28.13
CA HIS A 441 -2.37 1.88 26.79
C HIS A 441 -3.53 0.92 26.54
N ALA A 442 -3.97 0.17 27.55
CA ALA A 442 -5.10 -0.74 27.42
C ALA A 442 -6.43 -0.01 27.19
N ARG A 443 -6.63 1.16 27.81
CA ARG A 443 -7.80 2.02 27.51
C ARG A 443 -7.76 2.54 26.07
N GLN A 444 -6.59 2.98 25.60
CA GLN A 444 -6.43 3.45 24.22
C GLN A 444 -6.62 2.31 23.21
N ALA A 445 -6.08 1.11 23.51
CA ALA A 445 -6.25 -0.10 22.72
C ALA A 445 -7.74 -0.51 22.62
N GLN A 446 -8.51 -0.44 23.71
CA GLN A 446 -9.96 -0.70 23.65
C GLN A 446 -10.68 0.22 22.65
N SER A 447 -10.34 1.51 22.65
CA SER A 447 -10.91 2.46 21.69
C SER A 447 -10.55 2.09 20.24
N PHE A 448 -9.28 1.76 20.01
CA PHE A 448 -8.80 1.29 18.71
C PHE A 448 -9.54 0.02 18.26
N TRP A 449 -9.62 -1.02 19.09
CA TRP A 449 -10.24 -2.30 18.73
C TRP A 449 -11.74 -2.19 18.47
N ARG A 450 -12.46 -1.31 19.19
CA ARG A 450 -13.86 -1.02 18.88
C ARG A 450 -14.01 -0.40 17.48
N ARG A 451 -13.13 0.54 17.11
CA ARG A 451 -13.13 1.13 15.76
C ARG A 451 -12.71 0.11 14.70
N TYR A 452 -11.72 -0.73 15.00
CA TYR A 452 -11.28 -1.83 14.13
C TYR A 452 -12.44 -2.80 13.84
N LEU A 453 -13.15 -3.25 14.87
CA LEU A 453 -14.30 -4.16 14.71
C LEU A 453 -15.53 -3.47 14.11
N ALA A 454 -15.63 -2.14 14.13
CA ALA A 454 -16.64 -1.45 13.34
C ALA A 454 -16.34 -1.55 11.82
N ALA A 455 -15.05 -1.56 11.45
CA ALA A 455 -14.61 -1.75 10.06
C ALA A 455 -14.57 -3.23 9.65
N PHE A 456 -14.25 -4.13 10.59
CA PHE A 456 -14.11 -5.58 10.36
C PHE A 456 -14.90 -6.38 11.43
N PRO A 457 -16.24 -6.42 11.36
CA PRO A 457 -17.10 -6.97 12.42
C PRO A 457 -16.84 -8.42 12.81
N ASP A 458 -16.40 -9.24 11.86
CA ASP A 458 -16.20 -10.68 12.03
C ASP A 458 -14.71 -11.06 12.13
N ASN A 459 -13.83 -10.11 12.46
CA ASN A 459 -12.41 -10.40 12.58
C ASN A 459 -12.07 -11.09 13.91
N PRO A 460 -11.61 -12.37 13.90
CA PRO A 460 -11.36 -13.16 15.12
C PRO A 460 -10.29 -12.52 16.02
N HIS A 461 -9.21 -12.05 15.41
CA HIS A 461 -8.08 -11.45 16.11
C HIS A 461 -8.46 -10.14 16.82
N GLY A 462 -9.17 -9.24 16.12
CA GLY A 462 -9.65 -8.00 16.71
C GLY A 462 -10.61 -8.23 17.88
N THR A 463 -11.48 -9.24 17.77
CA THR A 463 -12.41 -9.62 18.85
C THR A 463 -11.64 -10.13 20.07
N ARG A 464 -10.67 -11.03 19.87
CA ARG A 464 -9.80 -11.52 20.94
C ARG A 464 -9.08 -10.36 21.65
N GLU A 465 -8.46 -9.47 20.89
CA GLU A 465 -7.68 -8.36 21.44
C GLU A 465 -8.52 -7.34 22.21
N LEU A 466 -9.77 -7.08 21.79
CA LEU A 466 -10.72 -6.25 22.54
C LEU A 466 -11.07 -6.87 23.90
N LEU A 467 -11.38 -8.17 23.93
CA LEU A 467 -11.71 -8.88 25.16
C LEU A 467 -10.51 -8.90 26.12
N LEU A 468 -9.31 -9.20 25.60
CA LEU A 468 -8.06 -9.19 26.38
C LEU A 468 -7.74 -7.82 26.97
N ALA A 469 -7.86 -6.74 26.19
CA ALA A 469 -7.61 -5.40 26.70
C ALA A 469 -8.58 -5.03 27.85
N THR A 470 -9.82 -5.54 27.80
CA THR A 470 -10.81 -5.31 28.86
C THR A 470 -10.52 -6.12 30.11
N LEU A 471 -10.22 -7.41 29.96
CA LEU A 471 -9.87 -8.30 31.06
C LEU A 471 -8.58 -7.85 31.76
N PHE A 472 -7.60 -7.37 30.99
CA PHE A 472 -6.36 -6.80 31.52
C PHE A 472 -6.60 -5.57 32.40
N LEU A 473 -7.43 -4.62 31.95
CA LEU A 473 -7.76 -3.45 32.77
C LEU A 473 -8.39 -3.86 34.10
N GLN A 474 -9.28 -4.86 34.07
CA GLN A 474 -9.87 -5.38 35.29
C GLN A 474 -8.82 -6.06 36.20
N SER A 475 -7.93 -6.90 35.67
CA SER A 475 -6.93 -7.56 36.52
C SER A 475 -5.99 -6.56 37.20
N GLU A 476 -5.81 -5.36 36.63
CA GLU A 476 -5.05 -4.25 37.22
C GLU A 476 -5.87 -3.40 38.22
N GLY A 477 -7.10 -3.80 38.55
CA GLY A 477 -7.98 -3.09 39.48
C GLY A 477 -8.52 -1.76 38.95
N ILE A 478 -8.50 -1.55 37.63
CA ILE A 478 -8.97 -0.31 37.01
C ILE A 478 -10.47 -0.38 36.79
N ASP A 479 -11.20 0.59 37.32
CA ASP A 479 -12.62 0.74 37.03
C ASP A 479 -12.86 1.03 35.54
N ILE A 480 -13.44 0.05 34.85
CA ILE A 480 -13.82 0.12 33.43
C ILE A 480 -15.26 0.62 33.22
N GLY A 481 -15.95 1.03 34.30
CA GLY A 481 -17.32 1.54 34.27
C GLY A 481 -18.36 0.50 33.87
N ARG A 482 -18.07 -0.79 34.12
CA ARG A 482 -18.92 -1.93 33.74
C ARG A 482 -18.92 -2.97 34.86
N THR A 483 -20.10 -3.53 35.11
CA THR A 483 -20.21 -4.68 36.02
C THR A 483 -19.76 -5.97 35.33
N TYR A 484 -19.52 -7.02 36.11
CA TYR A 484 -19.25 -8.35 35.57
C TYR A 484 -20.36 -8.79 34.59
N ALA A 485 -21.63 -8.58 34.96
CA ALA A 485 -22.77 -8.95 34.13
C ALA A 485 -22.79 -8.21 32.78
N ASP A 486 -22.49 -6.90 32.78
CA ASP A 486 -22.42 -6.10 31.54
C ASP A 486 -21.33 -6.63 30.60
N PHE A 487 -20.16 -6.96 31.15
CA PHE A 487 -19.06 -7.49 30.34
C PHE A 487 -19.33 -8.92 29.87
N GLN A 488 -19.92 -9.76 30.72
CA GLN A 488 -20.26 -11.15 30.42
C GLN A 488 -21.20 -11.24 29.20
N GLU A 489 -22.14 -10.31 29.05
CA GLU A 489 -23.02 -10.25 27.87
C GLU A 489 -22.24 -9.94 26.58
N GLU A 490 -21.32 -8.97 26.62
CA GLU A 490 -20.43 -8.68 25.48
C GLU A 490 -19.51 -9.87 25.17
N PHE A 491 -18.93 -10.48 26.21
CA PHE A 491 -18.05 -11.63 26.11
C PHE A 491 -18.77 -12.79 25.41
N ASN A 492 -19.94 -13.20 25.90
CA ASN A 492 -20.70 -14.32 25.33
C ASN A 492 -21.10 -14.11 23.87
N ARG A 493 -21.40 -12.86 23.48
CA ARG A 493 -21.73 -12.51 22.08
C ARG A 493 -20.53 -12.65 21.15
N ARG A 494 -19.34 -12.33 21.65
CA ARG A 494 -18.12 -12.20 20.85
C ARG A 494 -17.25 -13.44 20.86
N ILE A 495 -17.23 -14.21 21.94
CA ILE A 495 -16.27 -15.29 22.17
C ILE A 495 -16.32 -16.36 21.06
N ASN A 496 -17.49 -16.61 20.46
CA ASN A 496 -17.65 -17.57 19.35
C ASN A 496 -17.00 -17.10 18.04
N GLN A 497 -16.58 -15.83 17.94
CA GLN A 497 -15.85 -15.31 16.79
C GLN A 497 -14.35 -15.55 16.90
N VAL A 498 -13.82 -15.90 18.07
CA VAL A 498 -12.39 -16.21 18.26
C VAL A 498 -12.12 -17.60 17.67
N ALA A 499 -11.05 -17.73 16.89
CA ALA A 499 -10.83 -18.91 16.05
C ALA A 499 -10.19 -20.09 16.80
N GLU A 500 -9.18 -19.82 17.62
CA GLU A 500 -8.34 -20.86 18.21
C GLU A 500 -8.89 -21.32 19.58
N PRO A 501 -9.14 -22.62 19.79
CA PRO A 501 -9.66 -23.15 21.06
C PRO A 501 -8.83 -22.76 22.28
N ASP A 502 -7.51 -22.74 22.15
CA ASP A 502 -6.61 -22.37 23.25
C ASP A 502 -6.74 -20.89 23.64
N GLU A 503 -6.97 -20.01 22.65
CA GLU A 503 -7.22 -18.59 22.90
C GLU A 503 -8.58 -18.36 23.55
N VAL A 504 -9.59 -19.13 23.12
CA VAL A 504 -10.92 -19.13 23.72
C VAL A 504 -10.85 -19.61 25.18
N ALA A 505 -10.12 -20.69 25.43
CA ALA A 505 -9.92 -21.22 26.78
C ALA A 505 -9.24 -20.20 27.70
N PHE A 506 -8.18 -19.53 27.22
CA PHE A 506 -7.50 -18.48 27.98
C PHE A 506 -8.44 -17.32 28.34
N LEU A 507 -9.31 -16.90 27.40
CA LEU A 507 -10.29 -15.85 27.65
C LEU A 507 -11.34 -16.26 28.71
N TRP A 508 -11.79 -17.52 28.68
CA TRP A 508 -12.69 -18.06 29.71
C TRP A 508 -12.03 -18.12 31.08
N ASP A 509 -10.76 -18.53 31.15
CA ASP A 509 -10.00 -18.54 32.39
C ASP A 509 -9.87 -17.14 33.01
N ARG A 510 -9.52 -16.14 32.20
CA ARG A 510 -9.46 -14.73 32.64
C ARG A 510 -10.80 -14.19 33.12
N LEU A 511 -11.90 -14.56 32.47
CA LEU A 511 -13.24 -14.21 32.95
C LEU A 511 -13.56 -14.90 34.29
N GLY A 512 -13.14 -16.16 34.46
CA GLY A 512 -13.28 -16.91 35.71
C GLY A 512 -12.55 -16.27 36.88
N HIS A 513 -11.33 -15.76 36.66
CA HIS A 513 -10.61 -14.99 37.68
C HIS A 513 -11.35 -13.72 38.11
N TRP A 514 -11.99 -13.01 37.18
CA TRP A 514 -12.82 -11.86 37.56
C TRP A 514 -14.02 -12.30 38.43
N ALA A 515 -14.70 -13.40 38.08
CA ALA A 515 -15.77 -13.93 38.92
C ALA A 515 -15.27 -14.35 40.32
N GLN A 516 -14.09 -14.96 40.39
CA GLN A 516 -13.41 -15.32 41.63
C GLN A 516 -13.10 -14.09 42.50
N ASP A 517 -12.62 -12.99 41.91
CA ASP A 517 -12.36 -11.74 42.64
C ASP A 517 -13.63 -11.15 43.25
N GLN A 518 -14.80 -11.42 42.64
CA GLN A 518 -16.12 -11.06 43.18
C GLN A 518 -16.68 -12.12 44.15
N SER A 519 -15.91 -13.16 44.48
CA SER A 519 -16.32 -14.31 45.28
C SER A 519 -17.52 -15.10 44.72
N ASP A 520 -17.83 -14.94 43.43
CA ASP A 520 -18.84 -15.73 42.73
C ASP A 520 -18.23 -17.04 42.23
N TRP A 521 -18.05 -17.97 43.17
CA TRP A 521 -17.43 -19.27 42.90
C TRP A 521 -18.24 -20.15 41.94
N VAL A 522 -19.56 -19.94 41.85
CA VAL A 522 -20.41 -20.69 40.90
C VAL A 522 -20.09 -20.27 39.48
N GLU A 523 -20.00 -18.97 39.24
CA GLU A 523 -19.66 -18.44 37.92
C GLU A 523 -18.19 -18.64 37.57
N ALA A 524 -17.28 -18.53 38.54
CA ALA A 524 -15.86 -18.85 38.36
C ALA A 524 -15.69 -20.32 37.92
N GLU A 525 -16.36 -21.26 38.60
CA GLU A 525 -16.36 -22.67 38.23
C GLU A 525 -16.87 -22.88 36.79
N ARG A 526 -17.99 -22.25 36.41
CA ARG A 526 -18.52 -22.32 35.04
C ARG A 526 -17.49 -21.89 34.00
N CYS A 527 -16.79 -20.79 34.25
CA CYS A 527 -15.78 -20.24 33.36
C CYS A 527 -14.54 -21.14 33.28
N PHE A 528 -14.00 -21.58 34.41
CA PHE A 528 -12.85 -22.48 34.45
C PHE A 528 -13.17 -23.84 33.83
N ARG A 529 -14.39 -24.36 34.00
CA ARG A 529 -14.82 -25.59 33.31
C ARG A 529 -14.85 -25.41 31.80
N LYS A 530 -15.34 -24.27 31.31
CA LYS A 530 -15.28 -23.97 29.87
C LYS A 530 -13.85 -23.93 29.36
N ALA A 531 -12.91 -23.32 30.10
CA ALA A 531 -11.50 -23.30 29.74
C ALA A 531 -10.90 -24.71 29.70
N TYR A 532 -11.16 -25.50 30.75
CA TYR A 532 -10.71 -26.90 30.88
C TYR A 532 -11.27 -27.81 29.78
N ASP A 533 -12.55 -27.70 29.45
CA ASP A 533 -13.19 -28.52 28.40
C ASP A 533 -12.61 -28.23 27.01
N LEU A 534 -12.10 -27.01 26.78
CA LEU A 534 -11.59 -26.56 25.48
C LEU A 534 -10.11 -26.94 25.25
N ALA A 535 -9.27 -26.70 26.25
CA ALA A 535 -7.81 -26.81 26.12
C ALA A 535 -7.17 -27.76 27.15
N GLY A 536 -8.01 -28.48 27.90
CA GLY A 536 -7.61 -29.58 28.76
C GLY A 536 -6.91 -29.13 30.04
N ALA A 537 -6.02 -30.01 30.49
CA ALA A 537 -5.66 -30.08 31.89
C ALA A 537 -4.78 -28.91 32.39
N HIS A 538 -4.24 -28.06 31.52
CA HIS A 538 -3.57 -26.82 31.96
C HIS A 538 -4.46 -25.91 32.81
N TYR A 539 -5.78 -25.92 32.57
CA TYR A 539 -6.76 -25.12 33.32
C TYR A 539 -7.35 -25.87 34.53
N GLY A 540 -6.82 -27.07 34.83
CA GLY A 540 -7.34 -27.95 35.89
C GLY A 540 -7.17 -27.37 37.29
N TYR A 541 -6.08 -26.64 37.55
CA TYR A 541 -5.82 -26.03 38.85
C TYR A 541 -6.93 -25.05 39.27
N CYS A 542 -7.27 -24.11 38.39
CA CYS A 542 -8.33 -23.13 38.63
C CYS A 542 -9.70 -23.80 38.81
N LEU A 543 -10.03 -24.76 37.95
CA LEU A 543 -11.29 -25.51 38.05
C LEU A 543 -11.39 -26.29 39.35
N GLY A 544 -10.36 -27.06 39.72
CA GLY A 544 -10.40 -27.86 40.95
C GLY A 544 -10.41 -27.00 42.21
N THR A 545 -9.74 -25.84 42.21
CA THR A 545 -9.82 -24.86 43.30
C THR A 545 -11.24 -24.31 43.44
N ALA A 546 -11.89 -23.94 42.33
CA ALA A 546 -13.28 -23.49 42.36
C ALA A 546 -14.25 -24.60 42.84
N LEU A 547 -14.02 -25.85 42.44
CA LEU A 547 -14.80 -27.00 42.94
C LEU A 547 -14.61 -27.22 44.45
N ILE A 548 -13.39 -27.05 44.97
CA ILE A 548 -13.11 -27.11 46.42
C ILE A 548 -13.85 -25.99 47.15
N ALA A 549 -13.81 -24.76 46.64
CA ALA A 549 -14.52 -23.62 47.23
C ALA A 549 -16.05 -23.84 47.27
N LEU A 550 -16.59 -24.60 46.32
CA LEU A 550 -18.00 -25.00 46.27
C LEU A 550 -18.32 -26.27 47.08
N GLY A 551 -17.35 -26.87 47.77
CA GLY A 551 -17.52 -28.12 48.52
C GLY A 551 -17.66 -29.39 47.66
N ARG A 552 -17.43 -29.29 46.35
CA ARG A 552 -17.55 -30.39 45.38
C ARG A 552 -16.26 -31.19 45.30
N HIS A 553 -15.81 -31.71 46.45
CA HIS A 553 -14.50 -32.37 46.59
C HIS A 553 -14.38 -33.66 45.76
N GLU A 554 -15.46 -34.43 45.60
CA GLU A 554 -15.45 -35.67 44.80
C GLU A 554 -15.10 -35.39 43.32
N GLU A 555 -15.61 -34.29 42.77
CA GLU A 555 -15.32 -33.85 41.40
C GLU A 555 -13.94 -33.23 41.26
N SER A 556 -13.47 -32.53 42.30
CA SER A 556 -12.15 -31.91 42.30
C SER A 556 -11.00 -32.92 42.35
N LEU A 557 -11.18 -34.02 43.10
CA LEU A 557 -10.14 -35.04 43.33
C LEU A 557 -9.39 -35.52 42.07
N PRO A 558 -10.05 -36.03 41.01
CA PRO A 558 -9.34 -36.52 39.83
C PRO A 558 -8.57 -35.41 39.11
N ILE A 559 -9.12 -34.19 39.08
CA ILE A 559 -8.49 -33.03 38.44
C ILE A 559 -7.26 -32.58 39.24
N MET A 560 -7.41 -32.42 40.56
CA MET A 560 -6.32 -32.01 41.45
C MET A 560 -5.22 -33.07 41.54
N ARG A 561 -5.56 -34.36 41.45
CA ARG A 561 -4.55 -35.42 41.36
C ARG A 561 -3.71 -35.27 40.11
N GLU A 562 -4.35 -35.12 38.96
CA GLU A 562 -3.65 -34.93 37.69
C GLU A 562 -2.77 -33.68 37.71
N GLN A 563 -3.25 -32.58 38.30
CA GLN A 563 -2.43 -31.38 38.50
C GLN A 563 -1.18 -31.68 39.32
N ALA A 564 -1.36 -32.24 40.52
CA ALA A 564 -0.27 -32.45 41.46
C ALA A 564 0.75 -33.52 41.00
N GLU A 565 0.31 -34.53 40.24
CA GLU A 565 1.17 -35.62 39.80
C GLU A 565 1.90 -35.34 38.48
N HIS A 566 1.29 -34.58 37.57
CA HIS A 566 1.71 -34.58 36.16
C HIS A 566 1.85 -33.21 35.51
N ILE A 567 1.12 -32.19 35.96
CA ILE A 567 1.05 -30.91 35.23
C ILE A 567 1.75 -29.80 35.99
N GLN A 568 1.37 -29.61 37.25
CA GLN A 568 1.90 -28.60 38.15
C GLN A 568 2.17 -29.26 39.50
N GLY A 569 3.22 -30.07 39.57
CA GLY A 569 3.61 -30.80 40.79
C GLY A 569 4.25 -29.91 41.86
N ASP A 570 3.64 -28.78 42.17
CA ASP A 570 4.07 -27.83 43.18
C ASP A 570 3.35 -28.03 44.53
N ALA A 571 3.81 -27.32 45.56
CA ALA A 571 3.25 -27.42 46.90
C ALA A 571 1.76 -27.06 46.94
N MET A 572 1.33 -26.05 46.17
CA MET A 572 -0.06 -25.61 46.10
C MET A 572 -0.99 -26.70 45.54
N SER A 573 -0.61 -27.37 44.46
CA SER A 573 -1.43 -28.42 43.85
C SER A 573 -1.53 -29.65 44.75
N TRP A 574 -0.42 -30.06 45.37
CA TRP A 574 -0.42 -31.13 46.38
C TRP A 574 -1.27 -30.77 47.60
N PHE A 575 -1.22 -29.50 48.03
CA PHE A 575 -2.07 -29.01 49.10
C PHE A 575 -3.56 -29.07 48.73
N GLN A 576 -3.97 -28.57 47.57
CA GLN A 576 -5.38 -28.61 47.14
C GLN A 576 -5.90 -30.06 46.96
N TYR A 577 -5.04 -30.96 46.48
CA TYR A 577 -5.34 -32.40 46.47
C TYR A 577 -5.51 -32.96 47.88
N GLY A 578 -4.65 -32.54 48.83
CA GLY A 578 -4.76 -32.89 50.25
C GLY A 578 -6.05 -32.38 50.89
N VAL A 579 -6.46 -31.13 50.62
CA VAL A 579 -7.72 -30.53 51.10
C VAL A 579 -8.91 -31.37 50.65
N SER A 580 -9.00 -31.70 49.36
CA SER A 580 -10.11 -32.53 48.85
C SER A 580 -10.17 -33.91 49.51
N ASN A 581 -9.01 -34.55 49.76
CA ASN A 581 -8.98 -35.84 50.45
C ASN A 581 -9.35 -35.72 51.94
N ALA A 582 -8.94 -34.64 52.61
CA ALA A 582 -9.24 -34.41 54.02
C ALA A 582 -10.74 -34.25 54.24
N GLU A 583 -11.42 -33.44 53.42
CA GLU A 583 -12.86 -33.18 53.51
C GLU A 583 -13.70 -34.43 53.20
N LEU A 584 -13.21 -35.32 52.33
CA LEU A 584 -13.85 -36.61 52.05
C LEU A 584 -13.53 -37.70 53.07
N GLY A 585 -12.71 -37.40 54.09
CA GLY A 585 -12.32 -38.35 55.12
C GLY A 585 -11.25 -39.37 54.70
N HIS A 586 -10.60 -39.18 53.54
CA HIS A 586 -9.47 -39.97 53.08
C HIS A 586 -8.17 -39.56 53.80
N SER A 587 -8.13 -39.69 55.12
CA SER A 587 -7.10 -39.12 55.98
C SER A 587 -5.68 -39.58 55.64
N ALA A 588 -5.49 -40.84 55.23
CA ALA A 588 -4.16 -41.34 54.85
C ALA A 588 -3.61 -40.63 53.61
N THR A 589 -4.42 -40.53 52.54
CA THR A 589 -4.05 -39.84 51.30
C THR A 589 -3.86 -38.34 51.53
N ALA A 590 -4.67 -37.72 52.40
CA ALA A 590 -4.51 -36.32 52.76
C ALA A 590 -3.18 -36.04 53.46
N ILE A 591 -2.77 -36.90 54.40
CA ILE A 591 -1.46 -36.82 55.07
C ILE A 591 -0.34 -36.91 54.04
N GLU A 592 -0.34 -37.94 53.18
CA GLU A 592 0.68 -38.11 52.14
C GLU A 592 0.77 -36.89 51.21
N ALA A 593 -0.37 -36.30 50.84
CA ALA A 593 -0.43 -35.12 49.99
C ALA A 593 0.13 -33.87 50.69
N TYR A 594 -0.21 -33.62 51.96
CA TYR A 594 0.34 -32.51 52.72
C TYR A 594 1.83 -32.69 53.03
N GLU A 595 2.29 -33.92 53.32
CA GLU A 595 3.72 -34.20 53.47
C GLU A 595 4.50 -33.94 52.18
N LYS A 596 3.93 -34.29 51.02
CA LYS A 596 4.51 -33.91 49.71
C LYS A 596 4.54 -32.40 49.51
N ALA A 597 3.46 -31.69 49.86
CA ALA A 597 3.43 -30.23 49.78
C ALA A 597 4.54 -29.60 50.65
N LEU A 598 4.70 -30.07 51.88
CA LEU A 598 5.75 -29.60 52.81
C LEU A 598 7.16 -30.04 52.42
N ALA A 599 7.31 -31.14 51.68
CA ALA A 599 8.60 -31.54 51.12
C ALA A 599 9.03 -30.62 49.98
N LEU A 600 8.07 -30.07 49.22
CA LEU A 600 8.31 -29.13 48.13
C LEU A 600 8.50 -27.70 48.64
N ASP A 601 7.67 -27.30 49.59
CA ASP A 601 7.76 -26.02 50.29
C ASP A 601 7.61 -26.23 51.81
N PRO A 602 8.74 -26.32 52.54
CA PRO A 602 8.74 -26.48 53.99
C PRO A 602 8.10 -25.30 54.73
N ASP A 603 7.96 -24.14 54.09
CA ASP A 603 7.37 -22.94 54.65
C ASP A 603 5.89 -22.74 54.25
N TYR A 604 5.27 -23.78 53.68
CA TYR A 604 3.84 -23.77 53.33
C TYR A 604 2.95 -23.96 54.56
N ASP A 605 2.73 -22.86 55.28
CA ASP A 605 1.97 -22.77 56.53
C ASP A 605 0.61 -23.50 56.49
N HIS A 606 -0.20 -23.27 55.47
CA HIS A 606 -1.51 -23.88 55.31
C HIS A 606 -1.45 -25.41 55.30
N ALA A 607 -0.46 -26.02 54.63
CA ALA A 607 -0.30 -27.48 54.65
C ALA A 607 0.12 -27.98 56.03
N MET A 608 0.99 -27.25 56.74
CA MET A 608 1.45 -27.68 58.07
C MET A 608 0.33 -27.65 59.11
N PHE A 609 -0.46 -26.57 59.14
CA PHE A 609 -1.63 -26.51 60.04
C PHE A 609 -2.71 -27.53 59.67
N ASN A 610 -3.00 -27.72 58.36
CA ASN A 610 -4.01 -28.69 57.93
C ASN A 610 -3.57 -30.14 58.17
N LEU A 611 -2.27 -30.45 58.07
CA LEU A 611 -1.73 -31.76 58.41
C LEU A 611 -2.00 -32.12 59.88
N GLY A 612 -1.71 -31.18 60.81
CA GLY A 612 -2.04 -31.37 62.22
C GLY A 612 -3.54 -31.59 62.46
N GLY A 613 -4.40 -30.86 61.71
CA GLY A 613 -5.85 -31.04 61.75
C GLY A 613 -6.32 -32.42 61.29
N VAL A 614 -5.69 -32.97 60.24
CA VAL A 614 -6.02 -34.34 59.77
C VAL A 614 -5.61 -35.39 60.80
N TYR A 615 -4.43 -35.27 61.42
CA TYR A 615 -4.03 -36.17 62.52
C TYR A 615 -4.99 -36.09 63.71
N TRP A 616 -5.40 -34.88 64.08
CA TRP A 616 -6.37 -34.66 65.15
C TRP A 616 -7.70 -35.35 64.86
N ASN A 617 -8.24 -35.18 63.65
CA ASN A 617 -9.50 -35.81 63.23
C ASN A 617 -9.42 -37.34 63.19
N ARG A 618 -8.23 -37.89 62.90
CA ARG A 618 -7.95 -39.34 62.97
C ARG A 618 -7.73 -39.85 64.41
N ARG A 619 -7.79 -38.98 65.41
CA ARG A 619 -7.54 -39.24 66.85
C ARG A 619 -6.09 -39.58 67.20
N ASP A 620 -5.15 -39.27 66.31
CA ASP A 620 -3.72 -39.32 66.63
C ASP A 620 -3.30 -37.99 67.24
N VAL A 621 -3.69 -37.80 68.50
CA VAL A 621 -3.50 -36.54 69.23
C VAL A 621 -2.02 -36.22 69.40
N GLY A 622 -1.16 -37.23 69.55
CA GLY A 622 0.29 -37.03 69.72
C GLY A 622 0.92 -36.43 68.46
N ALA A 623 0.69 -37.03 67.30
CA ALA A 623 1.20 -36.52 66.03
C ALA A 623 0.63 -35.14 65.68
N ALA A 624 -0.66 -34.92 65.98
CA ALA A 624 -1.30 -33.62 65.77
C ALA A 624 -0.62 -32.50 66.57
N ILE A 625 -0.33 -32.76 67.85
CA ILE A 625 0.37 -31.79 68.72
C ILE A 625 1.77 -31.52 68.20
N GLU A 626 2.55 -32.56 67.87
CA GLU A 626 3.91 -32.39 67.36
C GLU A 626 3.96 -31.54 66.07
N ILE A 627 3.06 -31.78 65.12
CA ILE A 627 2.99 -31.00 63.89
C ILE A 627 2.55 -29.55 64.18
N TRP A 628 1.58 -29.34 65.05
CA TRP A 628 1.13 -27.99 65.42
C TRP A 628 2.15 -27.22 66.27
N GLU A 629 2.93 -27.86 67.14
CA GLU A 629 4.06 -27.22 67.84
C GLU A 629 5.07 -26.69 66.82
N ARG A 630 5.44 -27.53 65.85
CA ARG A 630 6.31 -27.10 64.74
C ARG A 630 5.71 -25.96 63.93
N ALA A 631 4.40 -25.98 63.70
CA ALA A 631 3.67 -24.91 63.02
C ALA A 631 3.70 -23.58 63.78
N ILE A 632 3.46 -23.63 65.08
CA ILE A 632 3.46 -22.47 65.97
C ILE A 632 4.88 -21.89 66.09
N ASP A 633 5.90 -22.73 66.19
CA ASP A 633 7.30 -22.29 66.28
C ASP A 633 7.77 -21.64 64.98
N ARG A 634 7.33 -22.18 63.83
CA ARG A 634 7.69 -21.66 62.51
C ARG A 634 6.91 -20.40 62.13
N PHE A 635 5.63 -20.34 62.52
CA PHE A 635 4.69 -19.26 62.17
C PHE A 635 4.00 -18.69 63.42
N PRO A 636 4.76 -17.99 64.29
CA PRO A 636 4.24 -17.52 65.58
C PRO A 636 3.11 -16.48 65.43
N ASP A 637 3.09 -15.75 64.32
CA ASP A 637 2.13 -14.67 64.05
C ASP A 637 0.95 -15.10 63.14
N HIS A 638 0.87 -16.38 62.77
CA HIS A 638 -0.20 -16.89 61.91
C HIS A 638 -1.54 -17.00 62.66
N GLU A 639 -2.67 -16.73 62.01
CA GLU A 639 -4.00 -16.73 62.64
C GLU A 639 -4.31 -18.05 63.35
N LEU A 640 -3.98 -19.18 62.72
CA LEU A 640 -4.20 -20.51 63.29
C LEU A 640 -3.33 -20.78 64.53
N THR A 641 -2.18 -20.12 64.68
CA THR A 641 -1.37 -20.19 65.92
C THR A 641 -2.13 -19.60 67.09
N HIS A 642 -2.71 -18.40 66.91
CA HIS A 642 -3.54 -17.78 67.94
C HIS A 642 -4.76 -18.63 68.27
N LYS A 643 -5.41 -19.18 67.25
CA LYS A 643 -6.57 -20.06 67.42
C LYS A 643 -6.22 -21.32 68.21
N LEU A 644 -5.12 -22.01 67.88
CA LEU A 644 -4.68 -23.22 68.59
C LEU A 644 -4.35 -22.93 70.06
N ARG A 645 -3.66 -21.81 70.36
CA ARG A 645 -3.36 -21.41 71.75
C ARG A 645 -4.62 -21.05 72.54
N HIS A 646 -5.61 -20.44 71.89
CA HIS A 646 -6.88 -20.08 72.52
C HIS A 646 -7.78 -21.30 72.76
N ASP A 647 -7.93 -22.16 71.75
CA ASP A 647 -8.88 -23.29 71.78
C ASP A 647 -8.31 -24.52 72.50
N LEU A 648 -6.98 -24.69 72.51
CA LEU A 648 -6.27 -25.82 73.11
C LEU A 648 -5.14 -25.37 74.06
N PRO A 649 -5.42 -24.51 75.06
CA PRO A 649 -4.40 -23.91 75.93
C PRO A 649 -3.64 -24.92 76.79
N GLN A 650 -4.23 -26.10 77.03
CA GLN A 650 -3.59 -27.20 77.76
C GLN A 650 -2.43 -27.85 76.99
N PHE A 651 -2.42 -27.73 75.65
CA PHE A 651 -1.38 -28.27 74.79
C PHE A 651 -0.45 -27.16 74.28
N PHE A 652 -0.99 -25.97 74.03
CA PHE A 652 -0.23 -24.84 73.49
C PHE A 652 -0.41 -23.60 74.39
N PRO A 653 0.30 -23.51 75.52
CA PRO A 653 0.19 -22.35 76.40
C PRO A 653 0.67 -21.08 75.70
N ALA A 654 0.05 -19.94 76.03
CA ALA A 654 0.54 -18.65 75.56
C ALA A 654 1.98 -18.43 76.06
N PRO A 655 2.87 -17.84 75.24
CA PRO A 655 4.20 -17.48 75.69
C PRO A 655 4.08 -16.58 76.92
N ALA A 656 4.86 -16.86 77.96
CA ALA A 656 4.88 -16.03 79.16
C ALA A 656 5.17 -14.58 78.74
N GLU A 657 4.28 -13.65 79.07
CA GLU A 657 4.51 -12.23 78.85
C GLU A 657 5.86 -11.88 79.50
N LEU A 658 6.86 -11.55 78.69
CA LEU A 658 8.05 -10.88 79.18
C LEU A 658 7.55 -9.52 79.70
N GLU A 659 7.41 -9.41 81.02
CA GLU A 659 7.25 -8.12 81.69
C GLU A 659 8.27 -7.15 81.08
N PRO A 660 7.86 -5.95 80.64
CA PRO A 660 8.81 -4.99 80.12
C PRO A 660 9.84 -4.69 81.22
N GLU A 661 11.09 -5.07 80.98
CA GLU A 661 12.21 -4.73 81.87
C GLU A 661 12.19 -3.22 82.08
N GLY A 662 11.94 -2.81 83.32
CA GLY A 662 11.73 -1.41 83.65
C GLY A 662 12.94 -0.54 83.35
N LYS A 663 12.77 0.45 82.47
CA LYS A 663 12.87 1.90 82.76
C LYS A 663 12.75 2.76 81.51
#